data_AF-A0A2V8EJX2-F1
#
_entry.id   AF-A0A2V8EJX2-F1
#
_cell.length_a   1.000
_cell.length_b   1.000
_cell.length_c   1.000
_cell.angle_alpha   90.00
_cell.angle_beta   90.00
_cell.angle_gamma   90.00
#
_symmetry.space_group_name_H-M   'P 1'
#
loop_
_entity.id
_entity.type
_entity.pdbx_description
1 polymer ?
#
loop_
_entity_poly.entity_id
_entity_poly.type
_entity_poly.pdbx_seq_one_letter_code
_entity_poly.pdbx_strand_id
1 'polypeptide(L)'
;EKQIEDMQTEQVRLGKRLGALAPSVTKDYFRNAPLLDFMAPTIKVQQIILPNVVDDVNFIRVPKMDRCQTCHLAIDKKGYEKYPQPFTTHPDLDTFLGGSSAHPIDKVGCTVCHEGMGQSVSFRDAAHMPSDEKQKEDWEKKYHWEEPHLWDYPMLPVKMTQASCAKCHKQQVFIPKADALTVANATYERAGCYACHKTKGFENMRKPGPILTKIDSKLSKDWVKNWIRNPRAVKPTTWMPRFFYNSNNSSPEDAVRTEAEINGIVSYLFANAETHEFAVKSPPRGDAKNGETIVKDIGCQGCHVVGEGSREAAGPRRTFGQPLENIGNKTSYEWIFNWVRDPKHYSPATFMPNLRLTDAQVADVATYLVGLKGPAGDAPKASFDQKATDDTLLDFLKAVLPFEDAKTELAKMNADQRQVELGRRAISRYGCFSCHDIKGFEKAQSIGTDLSEEGSKLVTRLDFAFISDIPHTSKLGWFRAKLHDPRIFDRGRVLQPLDKLRMPNFDFSDDEIERLVTAIMSFQRETQPAAAMPSRSAKADFLSAGRTLVRRRNCVGCHIIEGDGGDFVKLVADPSLGPPMLTPEGARVQHDWLYDFIRGPITIRPWLAVRMPTFGLDDQSINGVISYFGGISNKMTPFESHEIVRTASSDDAVGKQLFELLKCQQCHVLGAIPKDQPTSNLAPDLRMAPERLEPDWMLDWMKKPSDILPGTRMPAFWPDYPKSFYPQLGGNAEAQIRAIRDHMLTFRGGRRRRPRCAS
;
A
#
# COMPACT_ATOMS: atom_id res chain seq x y z
N GLU A 1 38.66 12.57 48.20
CA GLU A 1 39.71 11.54 48.25
C GLU A 1 39.21 10.16 47.82
N LYS A 2 38.27 9.53 48.53
CA LYS A 2 37.73 8.20 48.17
C LYS A 2 37.27 8.04 46.71
N GLN A 3 36.57 9.02 46.15
CA GLN A 3 36.15 8.99 44.73
C GLN A 3 37.32 9.06 43.74
N ILE A 4 38.42 9.75 44.09
CA ILE A 4 39.62 9.82 43.26
C ILE A 4 40.35 8.47 43.28
N GLU A 5 40.40 7.84 44.45
CA GLU A 5 41.01 6.53 44.65
C GLU A 5 40.22 5.42 43.92
N ASP A 6 38.88 5.48 43.97
CA ASP A 6 38.00 4.58 43.22
C ASP A 6 38.17 4.76 41.69
N MET A 7 38.26 6.00 41.21
CA MET A 7 38.51 6.28 39.79
C MET A 7 39.89 5.81 39.33
N GLN A 8 40.93 6.01 40.14
CA GLN A 8 42.29 5.54 39.83
C GLN A 8 42.35 4.01 39.79
N THR A 9 41.62 3.36 40.69
CA THR A 9 41.51 1.89 40.72
C THR A 9 40.80 1.36 39.47
N GLU A 10 39.69 1.99 39.07
CA GLU A 10 39.02 1.68 37.80
C GLU A 10 39.92 1.96 36.59
N GLN A 11 40.65 3.08 36.57
CA GLN A 11 41.58 3.42 35.49
C GLN A 11 42.70 2.40 35.36
N VAL A 12 43.28 1.93 36.48
CA VAL A 12 44.32 0.89 36.49
C VAL A 12 43.75 -0.45 36.03
N ARG A 13 42.55 -0.81 36.49
CA ARG A 13 41.85 -2.03 36.07
C ARG A 13 41.54 -2.01 34.57
N LEU A 14 41.04 -0.89 34.07
CA LEU A 14 40.77 -0.67 32.64
C LEU A 14 42.08 -0.70 31.84
N GLY A 15 43.15 -0.07 32.33
CA GLY A 15 44.47 -0.09 31.71
C GLY A 15 45.07 -1.50 31.60
N LYS A 16 44.94 -2.32 32.65
CA LYS A 16 45.34 -3.74 32.62
C LYS A 16 44.53 -4.56 31.62
N ARG A 17 43.20 -4.33 31.56
CA ARG A 17 42.34 -4.98 30.57
C ARG A 17 42.70 -4.54 29.14
N LEU A 18 42.99 -3.26 28.94
CA LEU A 18 43.41 -2.73 27.65
C LEU A 18 44.74 -3.35 27.21
N GLY A 19 45.72 -3.47 28.11
CA GLY A 19 46.98 -4.15 27.82
C GLY A 19 46.85 -5.65 27.53
N ALA A 20 45.82 -6.31 28.09
CA ALA A 20 45.52 -7.70 27.78
C ALA A 20 44.79 -7.90 26.45
N LEU A 21 44.05 -6.88 25.99
CA LEU A 21 43.30 -6.85 24.73
C LEU A 21 44.09 -6.22 23.58
N ALA A 22 45.20 -5.52 23.87
CA ALA A 22 46.00 -4.83 22.88
C ALA A 22 46.68 -5.84 21.94
N PRO A 23 46.61 -5.63 20.60
CA PRO A 23 47.26 -6.51 19.64
C PRO A 23 48.77 -6.57 19.88
N SER A 24 49.33 -7.78 19.85
CA SER A 24 50.72 -8.06 20.16
C SER A 24 51.28 -8.95 19.07
N VAL A 25 52.20 -8.40 18.26
CA VAL A 25 52.80 -9.06 17.10
C VAL A 25 53.33 -10.46 17.43
N THR A 26 53.91 -10.66 18.61
CA THR A 26 54.46 -11.94 19.06
C THR A 26 53.39 -12.93 19.56
N LYS A 27 52.38 -12.47 20.31
CA LYS A 27 51.28 -13.35 20.78
C LYS A 27 50.34 -13.74 19.64
N ASP A 28 50.06 -12.82 18.73
CA ASP A 28 49.14 -13.01 17.62
C ASP A 28 49.75 -13.91 16.55
N TYR A 29 51.07 -13.79 16.30
CA TYR A 29 51.81 -14.70 15.41
C TYR A 29 51.84 -16.14 15.94
N PHE A 30 52.04 -16.34 17.25
CA PHE A 30 52.08 -17.68 17.85
C PHE A 30 50.69 -18.33 17.93
N ARG A 31 49.65 -17.56 18.25
CA ARG A 31 48.26 -18.05 18.34
C ARG A 31 47.66 -18.42 16.99
N ASN A 32 48.05 -17.71 15.92
CA ASN A 32 47.55 -17.95 14.57
C ASN A 32 48.49 -18.87 13.75
N ALA A 33 49.46 -19.53 14.39
CA ALA A 33 50.35 -20.47 13.72
C ALA A 33 49.56 -21.74 13.29
N PRO A 34 49.86 -22.33 12.12
CA PRO A 34 49.24 -23.59 11.69
C PRO A 34 49.36 -24.66 12.80
N LEU A 35 48.26 -25.37 13.09
CA LEU A 35 48.11 -26.37 14.18
C LEU A 35 47.97 -25.82 15.62
N LEU A 36 48.19 -24.53 15.89
CA LEU A 36 47.87 -23.89 17.19
C LEU A 36 46.59 -23.05 17.15
N ASP A 37 46.22 -22.58 15.94
CA ASP A 37 45.04 -21.77 15.66
C ASP A 37 43.71 -22.45 16.05
N PHE A 38 43.65 -23.79 16.08
CA PHE A 38 42.42 -24.49 16.48
C PHE A 38 42.13 -24.42 18.00
N MET A 39 43.15 -24.18 18.83
CA MET A 39 43.03 -24.21 20.30
C MET A 39 42.66 -22.84 20.90
N ALA A 40 43.18 -21.75 20.34
CA ALA A 40 42.97 -20.40 20.87
C ALA A 40 43.22 -19.30 19.80
N PRO A 41 42.40 -19.26 18.73
CA PRO A 41 42.58 -18.30 17.65
C PRO A 41 42.38 -16.86 18.15
N THR A 42 43.10 -15.90 17.58
CA THR A 42 42.87 -14.47 17.88
C THR A 42 41.53 -13.97 17.33
N ILE A 43 41.01 -14.58 16.26
CA ILE A 43 39.70 -14.30 15.67
C ILE A 43 38.95 -15.61 15.54
N LYS A 44 37.87 -15.78 16.32
CA LYS A 44 36.98 -16.93 16.20
C LYS A 44 35.88 -16.63 15.19
N VAL A 45 35.93 -17.28 14.02
CA VAL A 45 34.84 -17.23 13.04
C VAL A 45 33.60 -17.84 13.67
N GLN A 46 32.51 -17.07 13.71
CA GLN A 46 31.20 -17.57 14.11
C GLN A 46 30.42 -17.89 12.85
N GLN A 47 30.05 -19.16 12.68
CA GLN A 47 29.31 -19.64 11.52
C GLN A 47 28.04 -20.34 11.97
N ILE A 48 26.93 -19.99 11.33
CA ILE A 48 25.67 -20.72 11.39
C ILE A 48 25.33 -21.29 10.01
N ILE A 49 24.80 -22.51 9.99
CA ILE A 49 24.29 -23.17 8.78
C ILE A 49 22.78 -23.26 8.96
N LEU A 50 22.03 -22.64 8.06
CA LEU A 50 20.58 -22.53 8.16
C LEU A 50 19.94 -23.75 7.48
N PRO A 51 19.31 -24.67 8.23
CA PRO A 51 18.82 -25.93 7.66
C PRO A 51 17.60 -25.75 6.75
N ASN A 52 16.81 -24.70 6.99
CA ASN A 52 15.53 -24.47 6.30
C ASN A 52 15.60 -23.35 5.27
N VAL A 53 16.75 -22.71 5.08
CA VAL A 53 16.93 -21.62 4.12
C VAL A 53 18.07 -21.98 3.19
N VAL A 54 17.85 -21.83 1.88
CA VAL A 54 18.80 -22.25 0.84
C VAL A 54 19.19 -21.10 -0.07
N ASP A 55 20.42 -21.15 -0.56
CA ASP A 55 20.85 -20.36 -1.71
C ASP A 55 20.80 -21.25 -2.98
N ASP A 56 20.44 -20.64 -4.11
CA ASP A 56 20.49 -21.27 -5.44
C ASP A 56 21.82 -20.90 -6.10
N VAL A 57 22.79 -21.82 -6.04
CA VAL A 57 24.12 -21.64 -6.61
C VAL A 57 24.22 -22.50 -7.86
N ASN A 58 24.06 -21.90 -9.02
CA ASN A 58 24.14 -22.59 -10.31
C ASN A 58 23.25 -23.84 -10.40
N PHE A 59 21.97 -23.70 -10.07
CA PHE A 59 20.95 -24.77 -10.12
C PHE A 59 21.07 -25.85 -9.02
N ILE A 60 21.97 -25.65 -8.04
CA ILE A 60 22.09 -26.49 -6.85
C ILE A 60 21.62 -25.69 -5.64
N ARG A 61 20.70 -26.27 -4.87
CA ARG A 61 20.25 -25.70 -3.60
C ARG A 61 21.20 -26.14 -2.50
N VAL A 62 21.88 -25.18 -1.90
CA VAL A 62 22.78 -25.42 -0.76
C VAL A 62 22.23 -24.74 0.50
N PRO A 63 22.37 -25.36 1.69
CA PRO A 63 22.03 -24.69 2.93
C PRO A 63 22.76 -23.35 3.04
N LYS A 64 22.03 -22.30 3.40
CA LYS A 64 22.60 -20.96 3.52
C LYS A 64 23.57 -20.92 4.70
N MET A 65 24.74 -20.33 4.47
CA MET A 65 25.77 -20.15 5.48
C MET A 65 25.88 -18.68 5.84
N ASP A 66 25.99 -18.38 7.13
CA ASP A 66 26.08 -17.01 7.62
C ASP A 66 27.21 -16.90 8.65
N ARG A 67 28.14 -15.96 8.39
CA ARG A 67 29.28 -15.65 9.26
C ARG A 67 29.24 -14.23 9.80
N CYS A 68 28.12 -13.51 9.67
CA CYS A 68 28.01 -12.09 10.04
C CYS A 68 28.30 -11.84 11.53
N GLN A 69 27.96 -12.79 12.40
CA GLN A 69 28.27 -12.72 13.83
C GLN A 69 29.77 -12.78 14.15
N THR A 70 30.64 -13.05 13.18
CA THR A 70 32.10 -12.92 13.35
C THR A 70 32.51 -11.48 13.66
N CYS A 71 31.84 -10.50 13.02
CA CYS A 71 32.07 -9.07 13.25
C CYS A 71 30.96 -8.43 14.09
N HIS A 72 29.70 -8.80 13.84
CA HIS A 72 28.53 -8.26 14.53
C HIS A 72 28.21 -9.03 15.82
N LEU A 73 29.17 -9.05 16.75
CA LEU A 73 29.19 -9.91 17.96
C LEU A 73 28.04 -9.69 18.95
N ALA A 74 27.32 -8.57 18.83
CA ALA A 74 26.23 -8.17 19.71
C ALA A 74 24.89 -8.04 18.98
N ILE A 75 24.78 -8.51 17.74
CA ILE A 75 23.60 -8.29 16.90
C ILE A 75 22.31 -8.87 17.50
N ASP A 76 22.43 -9.94 18.29
CA ASP A 76 21.35 -10.65 18.96
C ASP A 76 21.29 -10.35 20.48
N LYS A 77 21.99 -9.30 20.96
CA LYS A 77 22.15 -9.01 22.38
C LYS A 77 21.56 -7.67 22.79
N LYS A 78 20.60 -7.71 23.71
CA LYS A 78 20.06 -6.51 24.37
C LYS A 78 21.16 -5.74 25.12
N GLY A 79 21.07 -4.41 25.12
CA GLY A 79 21.98 -3.50 25.84
C GLY A 79 23.08 -2.88 24.98
N TYR A 80 23.13 -3.22 23.68
CA TYR A 80 24.11 -2.70 22.73
C TYR A 80 23.51 -1.71 21.72
N GLU A 81 22.30 -1.19 21.97
CA GLU A 81 21.53 -0.37 21.03
C GLU A 81 22.22 0.96 20.70
N LYS A 82 23.04 1.48 21.63
CA LYS A 82 23.74 2.76 21.50
C LYS A 82 25.19 2.63 21.02
N TYR A 83 25.68 1.41 20.82
CA TYR A 83 27.04 1.19 20.34
C TYR A 83 27.11 1.46 18.84
N PRO A 84 28.28 1.87 18.30
CA PRO A 84 28.46 2.01 16.86
C PRO A 84 28.59 0.65 16.17
N GLN A 85 28.29 0.60 14.87
CA GLN A 85 28.58 -0.57 14.04
C GLN A 85 30.09 -0.87 14.08
N PRO A 86 30.49 -2.17 14.12
CA PRO A 86 29.66 -3.37 14.00
C PRO A 86 29.04 -3.89 15.32
N PHE A 87 29.21 -3.20 16.44
CA PHE A 87 28.81 -3.69 17.77
C PHE A 87 27.39 -3.33 18.20
N THR A 88 26.62 -2.70 17.32
CA THR A 88 25.20 -2.38 17.55
C THR A 88 24.34 -3.65 17.53
N THR A 89 23.36 -3.76 18.43
CA THR A 89 22.34 -4.82 18.36
C THR A 89 21.24 -4.52 17.34
N HIS A 90 20.52 -5.55 16.90
CA HIS A 90 19.33 -5.38 16.07
C HIS A 90 18.28 -4.51 16.79
N PRO A 91 17.62 -3.56 16.10
CA PRO A 91 16.69 -2.62 16.73
C PRO A 91 15.37 -3.25 17.22
N ASP A 92 15.02 -4.43 16.73
CA ASP A 92 13.79 -5.16 17.10
C ASP A 92 14.12 -6.64 17.34
N LEU A 93 14.63 -6.94 18.54
CA LEU A 93 15.00 -8.31 18.95
C LEU A 93 13.79 -9.22 19.22
N ASP A 94 12.65 -8.61 19.54
CA ASP A 94 11.41 -9.35 19.84
C ASP A 94 10.83 -9.97 18.55
N THR A 95 10.97 -9.26 17.43
CA THR A 95 10.52 -9.74 16.11
C THR A 95 11.61 -10.54 15.38
N PHE A 96 12.89 -10.20 15.56
CA PHE A 96 14.01 -10.76 14.81
C PHE A 96 15.19 -11.16 15.69
N LEU A 97 15.88 -12.25 15.31
CA LEU A 97 17.13 -12.76 15.89
C LEU A 97 17.03 -13.29 17.33
N GLY A 98 16.13 -12.77 18.17
CA GLY A 98 15.90 -13.27 19.52
C GLY A 98 15.42 -14.73 19.53
N GLY A 99 15.77 -15.50 20.57
CA GLY A 99 15.48 -16.93 20.64
C GLY A 99 13.98 -17.30 20.67
N SER A 100 13.12 -16.39 21.15
CA SER A 100 11.66 -16.53 21.11
C SER A 100 11.00 -15.75 19.97
N SER A 101 11.81 -15.11 19.11
CA SER A 101 11.29 -14.32 18.00
C SER A 101 10.70 -15.22 16.91
N ALA A 102 9.88 -14.63 16.03
CA ALA A 102 9.38 -15.34 14.86
C ALA A 102 10.51 -15.66 13.84
N HIS A 103 11.65 -14.98 13.95
CA HIS A 103 12.80 -15.11 13.05
C HIS A 103 14.10 -15.30 13.86
N PRO A 104 14.26 -16.40 14.61
CA PRO A 104 15.43 -16.57 15.46
C PRO A 104 16.69 -16.76 14.62
N ILE A 105 17.82 -16.27 15.14
CA ILE A 105 19.06 -16.16 14.37
C ILE A 105 19.59 -17.51 13.86
N ASP A 106 19.40 -18.58 14.62
CA ASP A 106 19.82 -19.95 14.28
C ASP A 106 19.00 -20.59 13.15
N LYS A 107 17.84 -20.00 12.80
CA LYS A 107 16.96 -20.49 11.72
C LYS A 107 16.91 -19.56 10.51
N VAL A 108 17.10 -18.26 10.72
CA VAL A 108 16.98 -17.25 9.67
C VAL A 108 18.31 -16.59 9.32
N GLY A 109 19.24 -16.42 10.27
CA GLY A 109 20.49 -15.68 10.03
C GLY A 109 20.29 -14.23 9.59
N CYS A 110 21.39 -13.58 9.20
CA CYS A 110 21.40 -12.17 8.79
C CYS A 110 21.18 -12.02 7.28
N THR A 111 21.88 -12.83 6.50
CA THR A 111 21.94 -12.79 5.02
C THR A 111 20.65 -13.23 4.33
N VAL A 112 19.68 -13.79 5.07
CA VAL A 112 18.33 -14.03 4.52
C VAL A 112 17.61 -12.71 4.28
N CYS A 113 17.69 -11.78 5.23
CA CYS A 113 17.07 -10.46 5.13
C CYS A 113 17.97 -9.48 4.38
N HIS A 114 19.27 -9.49 4.68
CA HIS A 114 20.23 -8.50 4.19
C HIS A 114 20.86 -8.84 2.83
N GLU A 115 20.71 -10.07 2.32
CA GLU A 115 21.52 -10.60 1.21
C GLU A 115 23.03 -10.55 1.55
N GLY A 116 23.90 -10.56 0.53
CA GLY A 116 25.35 -10.57 0.68
C GLY A 116 25.97 -11.97 0.60
N MET A 117 27.29 -12.01 0.77
CA MET A 117 28.06 -13.25 0.73
C MET A 117 28.33 -13.73 2.16
N GLY A 118 27.40 -14.50 2.72
CA GLY A 118 27.47 -14.96 4.12
C GLY A 118 28.67 -15.85 4.49
N GLN A 119 29.39 -16.37 3.50
CA GLN A 119 30.62 -17.14 3.72
C GLN A 119 31.86 -16.25 3.90
N SER A 120 31.78 -14.96 3.56
CA SER A 120 32.91 -14.06 3.73
C SER A 120 32.99 -13.53 5.17
N VAL A 121 34.21 -13.20 5.59
CA VAL A 121 34.53 -12.53 6.86
C VAL A 121 35.25 -11.19 6.62
N SER A 122 35.39 -10.77 5.36
CA SER A 122 35.93 -9.46 5.00
C SER A 122 34.77 -8.47 4.74
N PHE A 123 34.99 -7.19 5.04
CA PHE A 123 33.98 -6.15 4.81
C PHE A 123 33.59 -6.06 3.32
N ARG A 124 34.58 -6.05 2.43
CA ARG A 124 34.36 -5.92 0.99
C ARG A 124 33.69 -7.15 0.39
N ASP A 125 34.23 -8.35 0.65
CA ASP A 125 33.77 -9.56 -0.04
C ASP A 125 32.46 -10.10 0.57
N ALA A 126 32.09 -9.71 1.79
CA ALA A 126 30.73 -9.91 2.31
C ALA A 126 29.66 -9.13 1.51
N ALA A 127 30.10 -8.27 0.59
CA ALA A 127 29.28 -7.51 -0.34
C ALA A 127 28.37 -6.49 0.36
N HIS A 128 28.88 -5.80 1.39
CA HIS A 128 28.19 -4.68 2.01
C HIS A 128 27.87 -3.61 0.97
N MET A 129 26.66 -3.04 1.02
CA MET A 129 26.25 -1.97 0.13
C MET A 129 25.99 -0.68 0.91
N PRO A 130 26.49 0.47 0.43
CA PRO A 130 26.25 1.75 1.05
C PRO A 130 24.76 2.16 0.92
N SER A 131 24.30 2.97 1.85
CA SER A 131 22.93 3.48 1.92
C SER A 131 22.73 4.78 1.14
N ASP A 132 23.83 5.49 0.84
CA ASP A 132 23.88 6.75 0.10
C ASP A 132 25.30 7.00 -0.48
N GLU A 133 25.44 7.99 -1.36
CA GLU A 133 26.71 8.33 -2.00
C GLU A 133 27.79 8.81 -1.01
N LYS A 134 27.39 9.49 0.07
CA LYS A 134 28.37 9.93 1.09
C LYS A 134 29.00 8.74 1.79
N GLN A 135 28.18 7.78 2.22
CA GLN A 135 28.65 6.55 2.83
C GLN A 135 29.52 5.74 1.86
N LYS A 136 29.17 5.72 0.57
CA LYS A 136 29.97 5.10 -0.47
C LYS A 136 31.37 5.71 -0.54
N GLU A 137 31.48 7.04 -0.66
CA GLU A 137 32.77 7.73 -0.68
C GLU A 137 33.60 7.48 0.59
N ASP A 138 32.95 7.46 1.75
CA ASP A 138 33.61 7.17 3.03
C ASP A 138 34.12 5.72 3.06
N TRP A 139 33.36 4.77 2.51
CA TRP A 139 33.73 3.36 2.46
C TRP A 139 34.81 3.06 1.42
N GLU A 140 34.81 3.74 0.27
CA GLU A 140 35.90 3.69 -0.72
C GLU A 140 37.22 4.12 -0.06
N LYS A 141 37.21 5.21 0.73
CA LYS A 141 38.41 5.71 1.43
C LYS A 141 38.85 4.82 2.58
N LYS A 142 37.91 4.38 3.43
CA LYS A 142 38.23 3.70 4.70
C LYS A 142 38.39 2.20 4.57
N TYR A 143 37.60 1.58 3.69
CA TYR A 143 37.49 0.13 3.58
C TYR A 143 37.88 -0.40 2.20
N HIS A 144 38.38 0.48 1.31
CA HIS A 144 38.66 0.14 -0.09
C HIS A 144 37.47 -0.55 -0.75
N TRP A 145 36.27 -0.05 -0.44
CA TRP A 145 35.03 -0.59 -0.97
C TRP A 145 34.99 -0.41 -2.49
N GLU A 146 34.52 -1.44 -3.17
CA GLU A 146 34.19 -1.42 -4.59
C GLU A 146 32.86 -2.16 -4.76
N GLU A 147 32.08 -1.81 -5.79
CA GLU A 147 30.81 -2.49 -6.01
C GLU A 147 31.05 -3.99 -6.29
N PRO A 148 30.43 -4.91 -5.53
CA PRO A 148 30.64 -6.34 -5.70
C PRO A 148 30.17 -6.78 -7.09
N HIS A 149 31.11 -7.24 -7.92
CA HIS A 149 30.83 -7.69 -9.30
C HIS A 149 31.04 -9.20 -9.51
N LEU A 150 31.58 -9.90 -8.49
CA LEU A 150 31.81 -11.35 -8.49
C LEU A 150 30.75 -12.15 -7.73
N TRP A 151 29.76 -11.46 -7.14
CA TRP A 151 28.68 -12.08 -6.37
C TRP A 151 27.34 -11.58 -6.86
N ASP A 152 26.44 -12.51 -7.17
CA ASP A 152 25.16 -12.22 -7.82
C ASP A 152 24.13 -11.54 -6.89
N TYR A 153 24.34 -11.65 -5.58
CA TYR A 153 23.42 -11.18 -4.55
C TYR A 153 24.14 -10.29 -3.53
N PRO A 154 24.64 -9.11 -3.93
CA PRO A 154 25.21 -8.17 -2.97
C PRO A 154 24.18 -7.79 -1.90
N MET A 155 24.64 -7.33 -0.73
CA MET A 155 23.73 -6.94 0.35
C MET A 155 22.75 -5.87 -0.14
N LEU A 156 21.51 -5.93 0.32
CA LEU A 156 20.57 -4.84 0.08
C LEU A 156 20.99 -3.63 0.93
N PRO A 157 20.95 -2.40 0.39
CA PRO A 157 21.00 -1.20 1.22
C PRO A 157 19.98 -1.31 2.35
N VAL A 158 20.30 -0.81 3.55
CA VAL A 158 19.49 -1.03 4.76
C VAL A 158 18.01 -0.69 4.56
N LYS A 159 17.72 0.38 3.81
CA LYS A 159 16.37 0.85 3.47
C LYS A 159 15.54 -0.13 2.63
N MET A 160 16.18 -1.10 1.98
CA MET A 160 15.56 -2.08 1.08
C MET A 160 15.54 -3.50 1.65
N THR A 161 16.11 -3.75 2.82
CA THR A 161 16.22 -5.10 3.42
C THR A 161 14.87 -5.82 3.56
N GLN A 162 13.78 -5.05 3.75
CA GLN A 162 12.42 -5.58 3.81
C GLN A 162 11.95 -6.22 2.49
N ALA A 163 12.59 -5.96 1.35
CA ALA A 163 12.30 -6.65 0.09
C ALA A 163 12.45 -8.18 0.24
N SER A 164 13.41 -8.62 1.07
CA SER A 164 13.65 -10.04 1.33
C SER A 164 12.54 -10.73 2.12
N CYS A 165 11.61 -9.99 2.75
CA CYS A 165 10.48 -10.59 3.46
C CYS A 165 9.61 -11.46 2.52
N ALA A 166 9.54 -11.08 1.23
CA ALA A 166 8.79 -11.79 0.20
C ALA A 166 9.31 -13.22 -0.08
N LYS A 167 10.57 -13.54 0.30
CA LYS A 167 11.15 -14.89 0.18
C LYS A 167 10.30 -15.95 0.89
N CYS A 168 9.74 -15.59 2.04
CA CYS A 168 8.94 -16.50 2.89
C CYS A 168 7.47 -16.07 2.99
N HIS A 169 7.18 -14.77 2.98
CA HIS A 169 5.82 -14.23 3.02
C HIS A 169 5.21 -14.12 1.61
N LYS A 170 5.11 -15.27 0.94
CA LYS A 170 4.69 -15.35 -0.46
C LYS A 170 3.28 -14.81 -0.67
N GLN A 171 3.09 -14.05 -1.75
CA GLN A 171 1.80 -13.47 -2.18
C GLN A 171 1.11 -12.60 -1.11
N GLN A 172 1.86 -12.14 -0.10
CA GLN A 172 1.37 -11.19 0.89
C GLN A 172 1.77 -9.78 0.46
N VAL A 173 0.79 -9.00 -0.01
CA VAL A 173 1.01 -7.59 -0.38
C VAL A 173 1.31 -6.73 0.86
N PHE A 174 0.80 -7.16 2.02
CA PHE A 174 1.08 -6.56 3.32
C PHE A 174 1.70 -7.57 4.27
N ILE A 175 2.87 -7.22 4.79
CA ILE A 175 3.63 -8.03 5.73
C ILE A 175 3.80 -7.19 7.00
N PRO A 176 3.29 -7.65 8.17
CA PRO A 176 3.47 -6.95 9.43
C PRO A 176 4.95 -6.66 9.69
N LYS A 177 5.27 -5.47 10.22
CA LYS A 177 6.64 -5.00 10.50
C LYS A 177 7.51 -4.77 9.25
N ALA A 178 6.95 -4.86 8.04
CA ALA A 178 7.62 -4.54 6.79
C ALA A 178 6.96 -3.31 6.12
N ASP A 179 6.97 -2.18 6.82
CA ASP A 179 6.26 -0.96 6.39
C ASP A 179 6.80 -0.39 5.07
N ALA A 180 8.12 -0.44 4.85
CA ALA A 180 8.73 0.02 3.61
C ALA A 180 8.32 -0.86 2.42
N LEU A 181 8.34 -2.19 2.58
CA LEU A 181 7.86 -3.10 1.52
C LEU A 181 6.35 -2.95 1.30
N THR A 182 5.57 -2.75 2.37
CA THR A 182 4.13 -2.50 2.27
C THR A 182 3.83 -1.25 1.43
N VAL A 183 4.50 -0.15 1.72
CA VAL A 183 4.33 1.10 0.97
C VAL A 183 4.86 0.94 -0.46
N ALA A 184 5.96 0.21 -0.66
CA ALA A 184 6.48 -0.13 -1.98
C ALA A 184 5.48 -0.89 -2.84
N ASN A 185 4.87 -1.96 -2.29
CA ASN A 185 3.82 -2.72 -2.95
C ASN A 185 2.58 -1.87 -3.25
N ALA A 186 2.19 -0.97 -2.33
CA ALA A 186 1.09 -0.05 -2.55
C ALA A 186 1.38 0.94 -3.69
N THR A 187 2.60 1.45 -3.81
CA THR A 187 3.04 2.30 -4.93
C THR A 187 3.04 1.52 -6.25
N TYR A 188 3.53 0.27 -6.25
CA TYR A 188 3.52 -0.62 -7.41
C TYR A 188 2.10 -0.90 -7.92
N GLU A 189 1.18 -1.22 -7.00
CA GLU A 189 -0.24 -1.42 -7.31
C GLU A 189 -0.89 -0.12 -7.81
N ARG A 190 -0.60 1.01 -7.16
CA ARG A 190 -1.17 2.30 -7.54
C ARG A 190 -0.73 2.75 -8.94
N ALA A 191 0.55 2.58 -9.28
CA ALA A 191 1.08 2.86 -10.60
C ALA A 191 0.52 1.91 -11.68
N GLY A 192 -0.10 0.80 -11.28
CA GLY A 192 -0.69 -0.14 -12.22
C GLY A 192 0.34 -0.97 -12.98
N CYS A 193 1.55 -1.15 -12.42
CA CYS A 193 2.64 -1.86 -13.09
C CYS A 193 2.23 -3.28 -13.52
N TYR A 194 1.46 -3.97 -12.66
CA TYR A 194 0.89 -5.30 -12.91
C TYR A 194 -0.02 -5.41 -14.14
N ALA A 195 -0.55 -4.29 -14.62
CA ALA A 195 -1.46 -4.29 -15.76
C ALA A 195 -0.70 -4.61 -17.05
N CYS A 196 0.50 -4.05 -17.20
CA CYS A 196 1.38 -4.33 -18.32
C CYS A 196 2.32 -5.49 -18.03
N HIS A 197 2.85 -5.58 -16.81
CA HIS A 197 3.81 -6.59 -16.40
C HIS A 197 3.13 -7.69 -15.62
N LYS A 198 3.28 -8.93 -16.07
CA LYS A 198 2.84 -10.06 -15.26
C LYS A 198 3.70 -10.15 -14.00
N THR A 199 3.06 -10.23 -12.84
CA THR A 199 3.76 -10.27 -11.54
C THR A 199 2.99 -11.13 -10.56
N LYS A 200 3.67 -12.13 -9.99
CA LYS A 200 3.10 -13.03 -8.99
C LYS A 200 2.64 -12.27 -7.73
N GLY A 201 1.46 -12.62 -7.20
CA GLY A 201 0.79 -11.92 -6.09
C GLY A 201 -0.09 -10.73 -6.52
N PHE A 202 0.06 -10.28 -7.76
CA PHE A 202 -0.67 -9.16 -8.35
C PHE A 202 -1.53 -9.60 -9.56
N GLU A 203 -1.79 -10.90 -9.69
CA GLU A 203 -2.64 -11.44 -10.74
C GLU A 203 -4.13 -11.13 -10.47
N ASN A 204 -4.93 -11.16 -11.54
CA ASN A 204 -6.39 -10.99 -11.49
C ASN A 204 -6.86 -9.68 -10.83
N MET A 205 -6.00 -8.67 -10.80
CA MET A 205 -6.37 -7.36 -10.29
C MET A 205 -7.16 -6.57 -11.32
N ARG A 206 -8.08 -5.73 -10.84
CA ARG A 206 -8.86 -4.83 -11.68
C ARG A 206 -7.91 -3.91 -12.45
N LYS A 207 -8.21 -3.61 -13.70
CA LYS A 207 -7.44 -2.61 -14.44
C LYS A 207 -7.41 -1.25 -13.70
N PRO A 208 -6.25 -0.56 -13.69
CA PRO A 208 -6.08 0.71 -12.97
C PRO A 208 -6.79 1.89 -13.64
N GLY A 209 -6.93 1.90 -14.96
CA GLY A 209 -7.56 2.95 -15.73
C GLY A 209 -9.10 2.86 -15.73
N PRO A 210 -9.80 3.98 -15.99
CA PRO A 210 -11.25 3.98 -16.16
C PRO A 210 -11.67 3.22 -17.41
N ILE A 211 -12.93 2.76 -17.41
CA ILE A 211 -13.59 2.26 -18.63
C ILE A 211 -13.65 3.36 -19.68
N LEU A 212 -13.30 3.01 -20.93
CA LEU A 212 -13.35 3.92 -22.08
C LEU A 212 -14.42 3.51 -23.10
N THR A 213 -15.19 2.46 -22.84
CA THR A 213 -16.28 2.02 -23.72
C THR A 213 -17.38 3.06 -23.87
N LYS A 214 -17.56 4.00 -22.93
CA LYS A 214 -18.59 5.05 -22.94
C LYS A 214 -17.99 6.47 -22.96
N ILE A 215 -16.85 6.63 -23.64
CA ILE A 215 -16.00 7.82 -23.50
C ILE A 215 -16.68 9.13 -23.91
N ASP A 216 -17.54 9.10 -24.92
CA ASP A 216 -18.26 10.23 -25.52
C ASP A 216 -19.32 10.83 -24.59
N SER A 217 -19.88 10.03 -23.67
CA SER A 217 -20.79 10.50 -22.62
C SER A 217 -20.12 11.38 -21.55
N LYS A 218 -18.77 11.42 -21.54
CA LYS A 218 -17.98 12.03 -20.48
C LYS A 218 -16.99 13.08 -20.97
N LEU A 219 -16.31 12.81 -22.08
CA LEU A 219 -15.12 13.54 -22.52
C LEU A 219 -15.30 14.12 -23.93
N SER A 220 -14.66 15.26 -24.20
CA SER A 220 -14.51 15.78 -25.56
C SER A 220 -13.24 15.23 -26.23
N LYS A 221 -13.22 15.19 -27.57
CA LYS A 221 -12.04 14.74 -28.34
C LYS A 221 -10.79 15.54 -27.98
N ASP A 222 -10.91 16.87 -27.88
CA ASP A 222 -9.76 17.75 -27.59
C ASP A 222 -9.22 17.53 -26.18
N TRP A 223 -10.09 17.32 -25.19
CA TRP A 223 -9.63 16.99 -23.84
C TRP A 223 -8.83 15.68 -23.84
N VAL A 224 -9.29 14.66 -24.56
CA VAL A 224 -8.59 13.36 -24.64
C VAL A 224 -7.24 13.51 -25.34
N LYS A 225 -7.14 14.31 -26.42
CA LYS A 225 -5.86 14.61 -27.08
C LYS A 225 -4.85 15.21 -26.09
N ASN A 226 -5.25 16.25 -25.35
CA ASN A 226 -4.36 16.90 -24.38
C ASN A 226 -4.00 15.98 -23.22
N TRP A 227 -4.96 15.20 -22.73
CA TRP A 227 -4.74 14.22 -21.66
C TRP A 227 -3.70 13.17 -22.03
N ILE A 228 -3.81 12.58 -23.23
CA ILE A 228 -2.89 11.53 -23.69
C ILE A 228 -1.48 12.11 -23.97
N ARG A 229 -1.39 13.37 -24.42
CA ARG A 229 -0.13 14.03 -24.73
C ARG A 229 0.76 14.20 -23.51
N ASN A 230 0.22 14.78 -22.43
CA ASN A 230 0.93 14.97 -21.17
C ASN A 230 -0.07 14.99 -19.98
N PRO A 231 -0.37 13.83 -19.39
CA PRO A 231 -1.35 13.74 -18.31
C PRO A 231 -1.03 14.61 -17.09
N ARG A 232 0.25 14.73 -16.71
CA ARG A 232 0.67 15.50 -15.53
C ARG A 232 0.55 17.01 -15.72
N ALA A 233 0.66 17.51 -16.95
CA ALA A 233 0.35 18.91 -17.26
C ALA A 233 -1.14 19.23 -17.07
N VAL A 234 -2.03 18.24 -17.14
CA VAL A 234 -3.47 18.40 -16.88
C VAL A 234 -3.79 18.18 -15.40
N LYS A 235 -3.23 17.13 -14.78
CA LYS A 235 -3.43 16.76 -13.36
C LYS A 235 -2.10 16.32 -12.73
N PRO A 236 -1.46 17.15 -11.88
CA PRO A 236 -0.11 16.89 -11.36
C PRO A 236 0.08 15.57 -10.61
N THR A 237 -0.98 15.09 -9.94
CA THR A 237 -0.99 13.88 -9.10
C THR A 237 -1.55 12.63 -9.78
N THR A 238 -1.76 12.67 -11.11
CA THR A 238 -2.25 11.51 -11.86
C THR A 238 -1.26 10.35 -11.90
N TRP A 239 -1.78 9.13 -11.98
CA TRP A 239 -1.02 7.90 -12.25
C TRP A 239 -1.07 7.48 -13.73
N MET A 240 -1.83 8.20 -14.57
CA MET A 240 -1.77 8.00 -16.02
C MET A 240 -0.38 8.41 -16.52
N PRO A 241 0.39 7.51 -17.14
CA PRO A 241 1.73 7.82 -17.59
C PRO A 241 1.73 8.49 -18.96
N ARG A 242 2.84 9.13 -19.29
CA ARG A 242 3.09 9.83 -20.54
C ARG A 242 3.75 8.91 -21.57
N PHE A 243 3.06 8.68 -22.68
CA PHE A 243 3.55 7.81 -23.77
C PHE A 243 4.28 8.58 -24.88
N PHE A 244 3.98 9.87 -25.01
CA PHE A 244 4.42 10.73 -26.10
C PHE A 244 5.39 11.80 -25.61
N TYR A 245 6.22 12.30 -26.53
CA TYR A 245 7.23 13.31 -26.22
C TYR A 245 8.20 12.90 -25.08
N ASN A 246 8.54 11.61 -25.02
CA ASN A 246 9.60 11.05 -24.18
C ASN A 246 10.96 11.16 -24.89
N SER A 247 12.01 10.75 -24.20
CA SER A 247 13.43 10.85 -24.62
C SER A 247 13.74 10.23 -26.00
N ASN A 248 12.93 9.29 -26.48
CA ASN A 248 13.12 8.62 -27.77
C ASN A 248 12.07 8.95 -28.85
N ASN A 249 11.07 9.79 -28.56
CA ASN A 249 10.00 10.13 -29.49
C ASN A 249 9.58 11.61 -29.43
N SER A 250 10.58 12.51 -29.38
CA SER A 250 10.37 13.96 -29.26
C SER A 250 11.09 14.80 -30.31
N SER A 251 11.72 14.19 -31.32
CA SER A 251 12.29 14.96 -32.45
C SER A 251 11.18 15.66 -33.26
N PRO A 252 11.49 16.65 -34.10
CA PRO A 252 10.50 17.27 -34.98
C PRO A 252 9.73 16.26 -35.86
N GLU A 253 10.40 15.23 -36.35
CA GLU A 253 9.79 14.16 -37.15
C GLU A 253 8.91 13.26 -36.29
N ASP A 254 9.39 12.87 -35.10
CA ASP A 254 8.60 12.10 -34.13
C ASP A 254 7.36 12.89 -33.67
N ALA A 255 7.42 14.22 -33.63
CA ALA A 255 6.30 15.08 -33.22
C ALA A 255 5.13 14.99 -34.21
N VAL A 256 5.39 14.94 -35.52
CA VAL A 256 4.35 14.77 -36.55
C VAL A 256 3.68 13.41 -36.40
N ARG A 257 4.48 12.34 -36.29
CA ARG A 257 3.97 10.97 -36.06
C ARG A 257 3.14 10.88 -34.78
N THR A 258 3.65 11.48 -33.70
CA THR A 258 3.00 11.51 -32.39
C THR A 258 1.61 12.12 -32.47
N GLU A 259 1.45 13.27 -33.13
CA GLU A 259 0.15 13.92 -33.24
C GLU A 259 -0.83 13.11 -34.12
N ALA A 260 -0.33 12.45 -35.18
CA ALA A 260 -1.13 11.53 -35.99
C ALA A 260 -1.60 10.31 -35.17
N GLU A 261 -0.71 9.70 -34.37
CA GLU A 261 -1.03 8.58 -33.47
C GLU A 261 -2.05 9.00 -32.39
N ILE A 262 -1.87 10.16 -31.75
CA ILE A 262 -2.82 10.71 -30.76
C ILE A 262 -4.19 10.90 -31.40
N ASN A 263 -4.25 11.52 -32.59
CA ASN A 263 -5.52 11.71 -33.30
C ASN A 263 -6.17 10.38 -33.69
N GLY A 264 -5.36 9.37 -34.05
CA GLY A 264 -5.82 8.02 -34.36
C GLY A 264 -6.46 7.37 -33.14
N ILE A 265 -5.75 7.36 -32.01
CA ILE A 265 -6.24 6.78 -30.75
C ILE A 265 -7.59 7.40 -30.38
N VAL A 266 -7.69 8.73 -30.42
CA VAL A 266 -8.93 9.45 -30.11
C VAL A 266 -10.04 9.07 -31.11
N SER A 267 -9.73 9.02 -32.40
CA SER A 267 -10.70 8.64 -33.43
C SER A 267 -11.24 7.23 -33.21
N TYR A 268 -10.37 6.27 -32.90
CA TYR A 268 -10.77 4.90 -32.58
C TYR A 268 -11.67 4.83 -31.34
N LEU A 269 -11.28 5.50 -30.25
CA LEU A 269 -12.04 5.49 -29.00
C LEU A 269 -13.46 6.03 -29.18
N PHE A 270 -13.62 7.15 -29.91
CA PHE A 270 -14.93 7.76 -30.14
C PHE A 270 -15.75 7.00 -31.20
N ALA A 271 -15.12 6.45 -32.23
CA ALA A 271 -15.83 5.64 -33.23
C ALA A 271 -16.40 4.33 -32.66
N ASN A 272 -15.84 3.84 -31.55
CA ASN A 272 -16.24 2.60 -30.89
C ASN A 272 -16.98 2.85 -29.56
N ALA A 273 -17.39 4.08 -29.26
CA ALA A 273 -18.11 4.39 -28.04
C ALA A 273 -19.51 3.76 -28.04
N GLU A 274 -19.91 3.23 -26.89
CA GLU A 274 -21.23 2.74 -26.59
C GLU A 274 -22.09 3.86 -26.02
N THR A 275 -23.37 3.84 -26.35
CA THR A 275 -24.33 4.79 -25.81
C THR A 275 -24.46 4.64 -24.29
N HIS A 276 -24.59 5.77 -23.60
CA HIS A 276 -24.84 5.80 -22.16
C HIS A 276 -25.94 6.79 -21.83
N GLU A 277 -26.94 6.32 -21.09
CA GLU A 277 -27.99 7.19 -20.55
C GLU A 277 -27.74 7.52 -19.08
N PHE A 278 -27.79 8.82 -18.78
CA PHE A 278 -27.78 9.30 -17.40
C PHE A 278 -29.06 8.91 -16.68
N ALA A 279 -28.93 8.44 -15.45
CA ALA A 279 -30.08 8.13 -14.58
C ALA A 279 -30.91 9.39 -14.26
N VAL A 280 -30.25 10.54 -14.15
CA VAL A 280 -30.87 11.86 -14.00
C VAL A 280 -30.41 12.75 -15.14
N LYS A 281 -31.31 13.00 -16.10
CA LYS A 281 -31.02 13.80 -17.31
C LYS A 281 -30.91 15.30 -17.00
N SER A 282 -31.71 15.80 -16.06
CA SER A 282 -31.76 17.22 -15.67
C SER A 282 -31.62 17.36 -14.15
N PRO A 283 -30.37 17.27 -13.63
CA PRO A 283 -30.13 17.38 -12.20
C PRO A 283 -30.39 18.80 -11.67
N PRO A 284 -30.88 18.94 -10.42
CA PRO A 284 -31.01 20.24 -9.78
C PRO A 284 -29.63 20.88 -9.60
N ARG A 285 -29.57 22.22 -9.54
CA ARG A 285 -28.33 22.94 -9.19
C ARG A 285 -28.20 23.04 -7.67
N GLY A 286 -26.97 22.92 -7.17
CA GLY A 286 -26.65 23.10 -5.76
C GLY A 286 -25.75 24.29 -5.49
N ASP A 287 -25.34 24.45 -4.24
CA ASP A 287 -24.45 25.48 -3.73
C ASP A 287 -22.99 25.01 -3.64
N ALA A 288 -22.07 25.78 -4.24
CA ALA A 288 -20.66 25.40 -4.30
C ALA A 288 -19.96 25.40 -2.93
N LYS A 289 -20.36 26.28 -2.00
CA LYS A 289 -19.75 26.38 -0.68
C LYS A 289 -20.14 25.18 0.18
N ASN A 290 -21.42 24.80 0.14
CA ASN A 290 -21.90 23.56 0.76
C ASN A 290 -21.20 22.33 0.15
N GLY A 291 -21.02 22.32 -1.18
CA GLY A 291 -20.31 21.26 -1.89
C GLY A 291 -18.87 21.09 -1.43
N GLU A 292 -18.15 22.20 -1.25
CA GLU A 292 -16.78 22.20 -0.72
C GLU A 292 -16.72 21.62 0.69
N THR A 293 -17.62 22.03 1.59
CA THR A 293 -17.72 21.49 2.96
C THR A 293 -17.98 19.99 2.93
N ILE A 294 -18.91 19.52 2.10
CA ILE A 294 -19.20 18.09 1.97
C ILE A 294 -17.97 17.31 1.50
N VAL A 295 -17.23 17.80 0.50
CA VAL A 295 -16.02 17.15 0.00
C VAL A 295 -14.94 17.00 1.09
N LYS A 296 -14.77 18.01 1.95
CA LYS A 296 -13.82 17.96 3.06
C LYS A 296 -14.26 17.00 4.17
N ASP A 297 -15.53 17.09 4.57
CA ASP A 297 -15.97 16.50 5.84
C ASP A 297 -16.51 15.07 5.73
N ILE A 298 -17.13 14.70 4.60
CA ILE A 298 -17.89 13.44 4.51
C ILE A 298 -17.03 12.21 4.27
N GLY A 299 -15.76 12.41 3.85
CA GLY A 299 -14.79 11.35 3.61
C GLY A 299 -14.18 11.31 2.21
N CYS A 300 -14.53 12.22 1.28
CA CYS A 300 -13.99 12.20 -0.09
C CYS A 300 -12.45 12.27 -0.08
N GLN A 301 -11.87 13.10 0.80
CA GLN A 301 -10.43 13.29 0.90
C GLN A 301 -9.63 12.09 1.45
N GLY A 302 -10.31 11.04 1.93
CA GLY A 302 -9.67 9.77 2.28
C GLY A 302 -9.18 9.00 1.05
N CYS A 303 -9.75 9.29 -0.12
CA CYS A 303 -9.37 8.69 -1.40
C CYS A 303 -9.02 9.72 -2.48
N HIS A 304 -9.51 10.95 -2.40
CA HIS A 304 -9.32 11.97 -3.41
C HIS A 304 -8.43 13.10 -2.92
N VAL A 305 -7.67 13.66 -3.85
CA VAL A 305 -6.79 14.81 -3.64
C VAL A 305 -7.51 16.07 -4.16
N VAL A 306 -7.39 17.17 -3.40
CA VAL A 306 -7.91 18.50 -3.72
C VAL A 306 -6.88 19.56 -3.29
N GLY A 307 -5.98 19.90 -4.20
CA GLY A 307 -5.01 21.00 -4.02
C GLY A 307 -3.64 20.56 -3.50
N GLU A 308 -3.43 19.29 -3.19
CA GLU A 308 -2.09 18.78 -2.87
C GLU A 308 -1.26 18.66 -4.16
N GLY A 309 -0.18 19.45 -4.26
CA GLY A 309 0.57 19.64 -5.51
C GLY A 309 1.36 18.41 -6.02
N SER A 310 1.56 17.38 -5.20
CA SER A 310 2.34 16.18 -5.57
C SER A 310 1.76 14.87 -5.03
N ARG A 311 2.07 13.75 -5.72
CA ARG A 311 1.68 12.40 -5.28
C ARG A 311 2.34 12.01 -3.98
N GLU A 312 3.59 12.43 -3.80
CA GLU A 312 4.39 12.16 -2.61
C GLU A 312 3.76 12.76 -1.35
N ALA A 313 3.31 14.03 -1.42
CA ALA A 313 2.65 14.70 -0.30
C ALA A 313 1.30 14.05 0.06
N ALA A 314 0.55 13.56 -0.92
CA ALA A 314 -0.73 12.91 -0.70
C ALA A 314 -0.59 11.44 -0.26
N GLY A 315 0.45 10.75 -0.72
CA GLY A 315 0.66 9.32 -0.51
C GLY A 315 -0.26 8.40 -1.36
N PRO A 316 0.03 7.09 -1.42
CA PRO A 316 -0.67 6.14 -2.29
C PRO A 316 -2.13 5.85 -1.91
N ARG A 317 -2.53 6.16 -0.66
CA ARG A 317 -3.90 5.92 -0.13
C ARG A 317 -4.85 7.07 -0.42
N ARG A 318 -4.40 8.32 -0.29
CA ARG A 318 -5.21 9.49 -0.66
C ARG A 318 -5.19 9.78 -2.15
N THR A 319 -4.28 9.16 -2.90
CA THR A 319 -4.31 9.12 -4.38
C THR A 319 -5.08 7.90 -4.92
N PHE A 320 -5.97 7.31 -4.10
CA PHE A 320 -6.74 6.12 -4.49
C PHE A 320 -7.80 6.40 -5.55
N GLY A 321 -8.59 7.43 -5.30
CA GLY A 321 -9.48 8.06 -6.26
C GLY A 321 -8.71 9.01 -7.17
N GLN A 322 -9.35 9.38 -8.29
CA GLN A 322 -8.73 10.31 -9.22
C GLN A 322 -8.62 11.72 -8.61
N PRO A 323 -7.55 12.48 -8.95
CA PRO A 323 -7.44 13.87 -8.53
C PRO A 323 -8.64 14.69 -8.97
N LEU A 324 -9.20 15.49 -8.07
CA LEU A 324 -10.40 16.30 -8.33
C LEU A 324 -10.07 17.68 -8.91
N GLU A 325 -8.81 18.11 -8.83
CA GLU A 325 -8.33 19.36 -9.43
C GLU A 325 -8.63 19.37 -10.93
N ASN A 326 -9.12 20.46 -11.49
CA ASN A 326 -9.40 20.60 -12.92
C ASN A 326 -10.47 19.63 -13.45
N ILE A 327 -11.30 19.01 -12.60
CA ILE A 327 -12.37 18.12 -13.07
C ILE A 327 -13.43 18.87 -13.89
N GLY A 328 -13.64 20.17 -13.64
CA GLY A 328 -14.51 21.03 -14.44
C GLY A 328 -14.06 21.24 -15.89
N ASN A 329 -12.78 20.99 -16.20
CA ASN A 329 -12.28 20.97 -17.58
C ASN A 329 -12.55 19.63 -18.29
N LYS A 330 -12.77 18.56 -17.52
CA LYS A 330 -12.79 17.18 -18.01
C LYS A 330 -14.17 16.74 -18.48
N THR A 331 -15.23 17.18 -17.81
CA THR A 331 -16.56 16.61 -17.99
C THR A 331 -17.66 17.58 -17.58
N SER A 332 -18.93 17.20 -17.79
CA SER A 332 -20.08 18.05 -17.52
C SER A 332 -20.60 17.94 -16.08
N TYR A 333 -21.43 18.90 -15.68
CA TYR A 333 -22.13 18.87 -14.41
C TYR A 333 -23.01 17.61 -14.26
N GLU A 334 -23.74 17.27 -15.32
CA GLU A 334 -24.66 16.14 -15.37
C GLU A 334 -23.91 14.83 -15.15
N TRP A 335 -22.73 14.68 -15.75
CA TRP A 335 -21.88 13.52 -15.54
C TRP A 335 -21.39 13.44 -14.09
N ILE A 336 -20.89 14.54 -13.52
CA ILE A 336 -20.41 14.58 -12.12
C ILE A 336 -21.55 14.23 -11.15
N PHE A 337 -22.72 14.83 -11.33
CA PHE A 337 -23.90 14.56 -10.51
C PHE A 337 -24.24 13.06 -10.51
N ASN A 338 -24.39 12.46 -11.70
CA ASN A 338 -24.75 11.05 -11.81
C ASN A 338 -23.66 10.13 -11.24
N TRP A 339 -22.38 10.46 -11.46
CA TRP A 339 -21.25 9.69 -10.93
C TRP A 339 -21.17 9.73 -9.39
N VAL A 340 -21.37 10.90 -8.78
CA VAL A 340 -21.36 11.05 -7.31
C VAL A 340 -22.59 10.39 -6.67
N ARG A 341 -23.74 10.45 -7.33
CA ARG A 341 -25.00 9.85 -6.87
C ARG A 341 -24.96 8.32 -6.89
N ASP A 342 -24.55 7.75 -8.01
CA ASP A 342 -24.46 6.30 -8.21
C ASP A 342 -23.34 5.93 -9.21
N PRO A 343 -22.10 5.75 -8.72
CA PRO A 343 -20.97 5.46 -9.60
C PRO A 343 -21.10 4.08 -10.29
N LYS A 344 -21.86 3.14 -9.71
CA LYS A 344 -22.05 1.80 -10.28
C LYS A 344 -22.96 1.81 -11.52
N HIS A 345 -23.83 2.81 -11.67
CA HIS A 345 -24.63 3.01 -12.89
C HIS A 345 -23.74 3.25 -14.12
N TYR A 346 -22.64 3.98 -13.96
CA TYR A 346 -21.67 4.19 -15.04
C TYR A 346 -20.70 3.01 -15.18
N SER A 347 -20.08 2.59 -14.06
CA SER A 347 -19.06 1.53 -14.02
C SER A 347 -19.36 0.52 -12.89
N PRO A 348 -19.94 -0.65 -13.21
CA PRO A 348 -20.33 -1.65 -12.20
C PRO A 348 -19.18 -2.14 -11.32
N ALA A 349 -17.97 -2.23 -11.88
CA ALA A 349 -16.75 -2.66 -11.18
C ALA A 349 -15.96 -1.50 -10.53
N THR A 350 -16.55 -0.31 -10.39
CA THR A 350 -15.91 0.84 -9.74
C THR A 350 -15.61 0.55 -8.28
N PHE A 351 -14.47 1.06 -7.80
CA PHE A 351 -14.13 1.07 -6.38
C PHE A 351 -14.62 2.32 -5.67
N MET A 352 -15.13 3.34 -6.39
CA MET A 352 -15.77 4.48 -5.76
C MET A 352 -17.06 4.02 -5.07
N PRO A 353 -17.14 4.10 -3.73
CA PRO A 353 -18.31 3.63 -3.02
C PRO A 353 -19.42 4.70 -3.05
N ASN A 354 -20.64 4.31 -2.71
CA ASN A 354 -21.73 5.26 -2.53
C ASN A 354 -21.58 5.96 -1.16
N LEU A 355 -21.39 7.28 -1.16
CA LEU A 355 -21.22 8.07 0.07
C LEU A 355 -22.54 8.40 0.80
N ARG A 356 -23.66 7.90 0.28
CA ARG A 356 -25.02 8.04 0.85
C ARG A 356 -25.40 9.52 0.99
N LEU A 357 -25.16 10.28 -0.08
CA LEU A 357 -25.59 11.67 -0.21
C LEU A 357 -27.04 11.72 -0.69
N THR A 358 -27.78 12.73 -0.26
CA THR A 358 -29.08 13.06 -0.87
C THR A 358 -28.87 13.74 -2.22
N ASP A 359 -29.87 13.76 -3.10
CA ASP A 359 -29.75 14.42 -4.41
C ASP A 359 -29.39 15.91 -4.29
N ALA A 360 -29.84 16.61 -3.23
CA ALA A 360 -29.42 17.98 -2.94
C ALA A 360 -27.94 18.08 -2.57
N GLN A 361 -27.45 17.19 -1.71
CA GLN A 361 -26.01 17.14 -1.36
C GLN A 361 -25.15 16.77 -2.57
N VAL A 362 -25.63 15.88 -3.44
CA VAL A 362 -24.96 15.58 -4.72
C VAL A 362 -24.92 16.82 -5.61
N ALA A 363 -26.01 17.58 -5.69
CA ALA A 363 -26.08 18.81 -6.47
C ALA A 363 -25.05 19.84 -5.99
N ASP A 364 -24.91 20.03 -4.68
CA ASP A 364 -23.92 20.92 -4.06
C ASP A 364 -22.49 20.48 -4.43
N VAL A 365 -22.18 19.19 -4.24
CA VAL A 365 -20.88 18.62 -4.60
C VAL A 365 -20.59 18.78 -6.09
N ALA A 366 -21.55 18.50 -6.96
CA ALA A 366 -21.39 18.67 -8.40
C ALA A 366 -21.16 20.14 -8.79
N THR A 367 -21.81 21.09 -8.11
CA THR A 367 -21.62 22.52 -8.38
C THR A 367 -20.21 22.96 -7.98
N TYR A 368 -19.72 22.50 -6.83
CA TYR A 368 -18.34 22.74 -6.42
C TYR A 368 -17.32 22.15 -7.41
N LEU A 369 -17.46 20.85 -7.73
CA LEU A 369 -16.50 20.14 -8.57
C LEU A 369 -16.44 20.68 -10.00
N VAL A 370 -17.57 21.06 -10.61
CA VAL A 370 -17.57 21.66 -11.96
C VAL A 370 -16.88 23.04 -11.97
N GLY A 371 -16.83 23.72 -10.82
CA GLY A 371 -16.11 24.97 -10.63
C GLY A 371 -14.58 24.81 -10.57
N LEU A 372 -14.08 23.59 -10.29
CA LEU A 372 -12.65 23.31 -10.23
C LEU A 372 -12.05 23.21 -11.64
N LYS A 373 -11.56 24.34 -12.14
CA LYS A 373 -10.90 24.47 -13.46
C LYS A 373 -9.43 24.87 -13.30
N GLY A 374 -8.62 24.56 -14.30
CA GLY A 374 -7.21 24.94 -14.34
C GLY A 374 -6.61 24.75 -15.73
N PRO A 375 -5.30 24.43 -15.85
CA PRO A 375 -4.66 24.27 -17.16
C PRO A 375 -5.30 23.14 -18.00
N ALA A 376 -5.33 23.34 -19.32
CA ALA A 376 -5.87 22.38 -20.29
C ALA A 376 -4.83 21.36 -20.78
N GLY A 377 -3.59 21.43 -20.27
CA GLY A 377 -2.44 20.64 -20.72
C GLY A 377 -1.64 21.32 -21.83
N ASP A 378 -0.74 20.55 -22.45
CA ASP A 378 0.17 21.03 -23.47
C ASP A 378 -0.51 21.14 -24.85
N ALA A 379 -0.20 22.22 -25.57
CA ALA A 379 -0.54 22.40 -26.97
C ALA A 379 0.17 21.35 -27.87
N PRO A 380 -0.38 21.03 -29.05
CA PRO A 380 0.30 20.17 -30.01
C PRO A 380 1.65 20.78 -30.43
N LYS A 381 2.70 19.95 -30.50
CA LYS A 381 4.05 20.42 -30.87
C LYS A 381 4.31 20.40 -32.37
N ALA A 382 3.41 19.81 -33.14
CA ALA A 382 3.46 19.76 -34.59
C ALA A 382 2.04 19.74 -35.19
N SER A 383 1.94 20.04 -36.48
CA SER A 383 0.77 19.72 -37.29
C SER A 383 1.06 18.46 -38.11
N PHE A 384 0.01 17.75 -38.50
CA PHE A 384 0.11 16.59 -39.37
C PHE A 384 -0.98 16.66 -40.44
N ASP A 385 -0.71 16.07 -41.59
CA ASP A 385 -1.65 15.96 -42.71
C ASP A 385 -2.07 14.49 -42.94
N GLN A 386 -2.87 14.25 -43.97
CA GLN A 386 -3.29 12.89 -44.32
C GLN A 386 -2.11 12.00 -44.71
N LYS A 387 -1.08 12.57 -45.36
CA LYS A 387 0.11 11.82 -45.76
C LYS A 387 0.84 11.29 -44.54
N ALA A 388 1.01 12.08 -43.49
CA ALA A 388 1.61 11.64 -42.23
C ALA A 388 0.81 10.49 -41.58
N THR A 389 -0.52 10.54 -41.64
CA THR A 389 -1.40 9.45 -41.15
C THR A 389 -1.17 8.18 -41.96
N ASP A 390 -1.15 8.30 -43.28
CA ASP A 390 -0.96 7.21 -44.22
C ASP A 390 0.41 6.55 -44.07
N ASP A 391 1.48 7.34 -43.99
CA ASP A 391 2.86 6.86 -43.79
C ASP A 391 2.99 6.13 -42.45
N THR A 392 2.42 6.69 -41.37
CA THR A 392 2.46 6.09 -40.04
C THR A 392 1.70 4.77 -39.99
N LEU A 393 0.49 4.71 -40.57
CA LEU A 393 -0.29 3.49 -40.67
C LEU A 393 0.42 2.44 -41.53
N LEU A 394 1.03 2.88 -42.63
CA LEU A 394 1.75 2.02 -43.53
C LEU A 394 2.94 1.33 -42.84
N ASP A 395 3.66 2.00 -41.94
CA ASP A 395 4.69 1.37 -41.09
C ASP A 395 4.10 0.25 -40.22
N PHE A 396 2.94 0.48 -39.61
CA PHE A 396 2.25 -0.54 -38.82
C PHE A 396 1.82 -1.74 -39.65
N LEU A 397 1.38 -1.52 -40.89
CA LEU A 397 0.96 -2.59 -41.79
C LEU A 397 2.16 -3.42 -42.27
N LYS A 398 3.28 -2.79 -42.62
CA LYS A 398 4.52 -3.48 -43.05
C LYS A 398 5.16 -4.34 -41.96
N ALA A 399 4.86 -4.06 -40.68
CA ALA A 399 5.34 -4.89 -39.58
C ALA A 399 4.69 -6.28 -39.55
N VAL A 400 3.55 -6.47 -40.24
CA VAL A 400 2.79 -7.73 -40.25
C VAL A 400 2.42 -8.24 -41.65
N LEU A 401 2.62 -7.43 -42.69
CA LEU A 401 2.31 -7.74 -44.08
C LEU A 401 3.51 -7.42 -44.99
N PRO A 402 3.68 -8.13 -46.11
CA PRO A 402 4.56 -7.70 -47.18
C PRO A 402 4.25 -6.26 -47.64
N PHE A 403 5.27 -5.56 -48.13
CA PHE A 403 5.17 -4.12 -48.45
C PHE A 403 4.07 -3.78 -49.47
N GLU A 404 3.91 -4.57 -50.53
CA GLU A 404 2.89 -4.34 -51.55
C GLU A 404 1.47 -4.68 -51.05
N ASP A 405 1.33 -5.68 -50.19
CA ASP A 405 0.06 -6.00 -49.54
C ASP A 405 -0.33 -4.89 -48.55
N ALA A 406 0.63 -4.35 -47.80
CA ALA A 406 0.41 -3.23 -46.89
C ALA A 406 -0.10 -1.96 -47.63
N LYS A 407 0.45 -1.66 -48.81
CA LYS A 407 -0.06 -0.57 -49.67
C LYS A 407 -1.49 -0.86 -50.15
N THR A 408 -1.74 -2.10 -50.56
CA THR A 408 -3.05 -2.53 -51.05
C THR A 408 -4.11 -2.41 -49.95
N GLU A 409 -3.79 -2.84 -48.72
CA GLU A 409 -4.67 -2.68 -47.56
C GLU A 409 -4.93 -1.21 -47.23
N LEU A 410 -3.90 -0.36 -47.26
CA LEU A 410 -4.06 1.08 -47.04
C LEU A 410 -4.98 1.73 -48.10
N ALA A 411 -4.84 1.33 -49.37
CA ALA A 411 -5.62 1.86 -50.48
C ALA A 411 -7.11 1.49 -50.41
N LYS A 412 -7.47 0.36 -49.76
CA LYS A 412 -8.87 -0.05 -49.54
C LYS A 412 -9.62 0.86 -48.55
N MET A 413 -8.90 1.58 -47.71
CA MET A 413 -9.48 2.42 -46.65
C MET A 413 -9.63 3.87 -47.13
N ASN A 414 -10.74 4.51 -46.76
CA ASN A 414 -10.89 5.97 -46.86
C ASN A 414 -10.16 6.70 -45.71
N ALA A 415 -10.10 8.03 -45.75
CA ALA A 415 -9.36 8.84 -44.76
C ALA A 415 -9.79 8.55 -43.30
N ASP A 416 -11.09 8.51 -43.03
CA ASP A 416 -11.61 8.24 -41.68
C ASP A 416 -11.28 6.81 -41.21
N GLN A 417 -11.41 5.82 -42.11
CA GLN A 417 -11.05 4.43 -41.84
C GLN A 417 -9.55 4.28 -41.54
N ARG A 418 -8.68 4.98 -42.29
CA ARG A 418 -7.24 5.01 -42.03
C ARG A 418 -6.94 5.60 -40.65
N GLN A 419 -7.62 6.68 -40.27
CA GLN A 419 -7.44 7.30 -38.96
C GLN A 419 -7.85 6.37 -37.81
N VAL A 420 -8.99 5.68 -37.95
CA VAL A 420 -9.49 4.71 -36.97
C VAL A 420 -8.57 3.49 -36.88
N GLU A 421 -8.11 2.95 -38.01
CA GLU A 421 -7.18 1.82 -38.03
C GLU A 421 -5.81 2.19 -37.44
N LEU A 422 -5.29 3.38 -37.74
CA LEU A 422 -4.08 3.91 -37.09
C LEU A 422 -4.26 3.93 -35.57
N GLY A 423 -5.41 4.40 -35.09
CA GLY A 423 -5.75 4.39 -33.68
C GLY A 423 -5.75 3.00 -33.05
N ARG A 424 -6.35 2.02 -33.73
CA ARG A 424 -6.35 0.62 -33.31
C ARG A 424 -4.92 0.08 -33.18
N ARG A 425 -4.07 0.34 -34.17
CA ARG A 425 -2.66 -0.09 -34.18
C ARG A 425 -1.86 0.59 -33.07
N ALA A 426 -2.05 1.89 -32.85
CA ALA A 426 -1.39 2.63 -31.79
C ALA A 426 -1.81 2.15 -30.39
N ILE A 427 -3.12 1.93 -30.15
CA ILE A 427 -3.63 1.34 -28.89
C ILE A 427 -2.99 -0.04 -28.64
N SER A 428 -2.88 -0.86 -29.69
CA SER A 428 -2.24 -2.17 -29.61
C SER A 428 -0.75 -2.06 -29.28
N ARG A 429 -0.04 -1.11 -29.90
CA ARG A 429 1.40 -0.90 -29.71
C ARG A 429 1.71 -0.48 -28.29
N TYR A 430 1.00 0.52 -27.76
CA TYR A 430 1.25 1.08 -26.44
C TYR A 430 0.53 0.32 -25.31
N GLY A 431 -0.29 -0.67 -25.65
CA GLY A 431 -0.94 -1.55 -24.68
C GLY A 431 -1.96 -0.82 -23.80
N CYS A 432 -2.63 0.23 -24.31
CA CYS A 432 -3.56 1.04 -23.51
C CYS A 432 -4.68 0.20 -22.89
N PHE A 433 -5.07 -0.90 -23.54
CA PHE A 433 -6.05 -1.88 -23.09
C PHE A 433 -5.63 -2.66 -21.82
N SER A 434 -4.34 -2.65 -21.49
CA SER A 434 -3.83 -3.26 -20.25
C SER A 434 -4.38 -2.52 -19.04
N CYS A 435 -4.42 -1.18 -19.13
CA CYS A 435 -4.93 -0.31 -18.08
C CYS A 435 -6.40 0.07 -18.26
N HIS A 436 -6.93 0.06 -19.48
CA HIS A 436 -8.28 0.52 -19.79
C HIS A 436 -9.16 -0.58 -20.37
N ASP A 437 -10.46 -0.51 -20.09
CA ASP A 437 -11.45 -1.28 -20.86
C ASP A 437 -11.77 -0.52 -22.14
N ILE A 438 -11.32 -1.09 -23.26
CA ILE A 438 -11.45 -0.53 -24.61
C ILE A 438 -12.13 -1.59 -25.48
N LYS A 439 -13.20 -1.17 -26.17
CA LYS A 439 -13.97 -2.04 -27.06
C LYS A 439 -13.06 -2.62 -28.16
N GLY A 440 -13.14 -3.93 -28.38
CA GLY A 440 -12.32 -4.64 -29.37
C GLY A 440 -10.95 -5.11 -28.87
N PHE A 441 -10.61 -4.86 -27.60
CA PHE A 441 -9.37 -5.29 -26.95
C PHE A 441 -9.60 -6.14 -25.68
N GLU A 442 -10.81 -6.66 -25.48
CA GLU A 442 -11.21 -7.38 -24.27
C GLU A 442 -10.37 -8.64 -24.02
N LYS A 443 -9.85 -9.25 -25.08
CA LYS A 443 -9.02 -10.47 -25.05
C LYS A 443 -7.53 -10.20 -25.27
N ALA A 444 -7.13 -8.94 -25.39
CA ALA A 444 -5.74 -8.59 -25.67
C ALA A 444 -4.85 -8.87 -24.44
N GLN A 445 -3.65 -9.42 -24.68
CA GLN A 445 -2.70 -9.76 -23.64
C GLN A 445 -1.81 -8.59 -23.26
N SER A 446 -1.41 -8.53 -21.99
CA SER A 446 -0.48 -7.53 -21.47
C SER A 446 0.84 -7.49 -22.25
N ILE A 447 1.40 -6.29 -22.45
CA ILE A 447 2.54 -6.08 -23.35
C ILE A 447 3.93 -6.03 -22.67
N GLY A 448 3.97 -6.02 -21.33
CA GLY A 448 5.19 -5.91 -20.54
C GLY A 448 5.84 -7.26 -20.29
N THR A 449 7.13 -7.23 -19.93
CA THR A 449 7.85 -8.43 -19.49
C THR A 449 7.27 -8.96 -18.18
N ASP A 450 7.38 -10.27 -17.95
CA ASP A 450 7.11 -10.87 -16.64
C ASP A 450 8.15 -10.34 -15.64
N LEU A 451 7.69 -9.83 -14.50
CA LEU A 451 8.52 -9.28 -13.42
C LEU A 451 8.56 -10.19 -12.20
N SER A 452 7.91 -11.36 -12.22
CA SER A 452 7.74 -12.22 -11.04
C SER A 452 9.05 -12.65 -10.37
N GLU A 453 10.17 -12.64 -11.12
CA GLU A 453 11.51 -12.97 -10.61
C GLU A 453 12.54 -11.86 -10.93
N GLU A 454 12.11 -10.65 -11.28
CA GLU A 454 13.02 -9.60 -11.77
C GLU A 454 14.06 -9.18 -10.72
N GLY A 455 13.73 -9.22 -9.43
CA GLY A 455 14.67 -8.95 -8.34
C GLY A 455 15.83 -9.97 -8.26
N SER A 456 15.59 -11.20 -8.71
CA SER A 456 16.60 -12.27 -8.80
C SER A 456 17.38 -12.29 -10.12
N LYS A 457 17.08 -11.37 -11.06
CA LYS A 457 17.81 -11.27 -12.32
C LYS A 457 19.25 -10.82 -12.08
N LEU A 458 20.17 -11.48 -12.78
CA LEU A 458 21.59 -11.14 -12.73
C LEU A 458 21.84 -9.84 -13.49
N VAL A 459 22.78 -9.03 -13.00
CA VAL A 459 23.16 -7.76 -13.66
C VAL A 459 23.67 -7.99 -15.09
N THR A 460 24.35 -9.12 -15.32
CA THR A 460 24.83 -9.56 -16.64
C THR A 460 23.72 -9.87 -17.66
N ARG A 461 22.46 -9.96 -17.21
CA ARG A 461 21.27 -10.14 -18.05
C ARG A 461 20.49 -8.83 -18.26
N LEU A 462 21.02 -7.71 -17.80
CA LEU A 462 20.47 -6.38 -18.05
C LEU A 462 21.24 -5.72 -19.20
N ASP A 463 20.50 -5.22 -20.18
CA ASP A 463 21.08 -4.47 -21.30
C ASP A 463 21.26 -3.01 -20.90
N PHE A 464 22.52 -2.58 -20.78
CA PHE A 464 22.87 -1.18 -20.49
C PHE A 464 22.94 -0.32 -21.76
N ALA A 465 22.81 -0.91 -22.95
CA ALA A 465 22.97 -0.24 -24.24
C ALA A 465 24.26 0.61 -24.27
N PHE A 466 24.16 1.88 -24.68
CA PHE A 466 25.28 2.84 -24.71
C PHE A 466 25.29 3.78 -23.50
N ILE A 467 24.63 3.44 -22.40
CA ILE A 467 24.53 4.31 -21.21
C ILE A 467 25.74 4.09 -20.31
N SER A 468 26.69 5.04 -20.29
CA SER A 468 27.86 5.02 -19.41
C SER A 468 27.66 5.75 -18.07
N ASP A 469 26.53 6.45 -17.91
CA ASP A 469 26.24 7.30 -16.74
C ASP A 469 25.94 6.48 -15.47
N ILE A 470 25.74 5.16 -15.60
CA ILE A 470 25.52 4.23 -14.50
C ILE A 470 26.57 3.11 -14.53
N PRO A 471 27.09 2.66 -13.37
CA PRO A 471 27.99 1.52 -13.33
C PRO A 471 27.31 0.27 -13.90
N HIS A 472 27.95 -0.41 -14.86
CA HIS A 472 27.44 -1.67 -15.47
C HIS A 472 27.50 -2.88 -14.53
N THR A 473 27.94 -2.64 -13.31
CA THR A 473 27.91 -3.56 -12.16
C THR A 473 26.67 -3.38 -11.30
N SER A 474 25.91 -2.29 -11.49
CA SER A 474 24.83 -1.92 -10.58
C SER A 474 23.45 -2.29 -11.09
N LYS A 475 22.90 -3.40 -10.58
CA LYS A 475 21.49 -3.79 -10.80
C LYS A 475 20.52 -2.71 -10.29
N LEU A 476 20.77 -2.15 -9.12
CA LEU A 476 19.93 -1.10 -8.54
C LEU A 476 20.01 0.18 -9.38
N GLY A 477 21.21 0.55 -9.85
CA GLY A 477 21.40 1.67 -10.77
C GLY A 477 20.61 1.50 -12.07
N TRP A 478 20.60 0.30 -12.65
CA TRP A 478 19.83 -0.01 -13.84
C TRP A 478 18.32 0.16 -13.61
N PHE A 479 17.76 -0.40 -12.52
CA PHE A 479 16.33 -0.25 -12.22
C PHE A 479 15.92 1.20 -11.96
N ARG A 480 16.76 1.97 -11.26
CA ARG A 480 16.53 3.42 -11.06
C ARG A 480 16.50 4.17 -12.37
N ALA A 481 17.51 3.98 -13.23
CA ALA A 481 17.56 4.60 -14.55
C ALA A 481 16.34 4.24 -15.41
N LYS A 482 15.92 2.95 -15.37
CA LYS A 482 14.73 2.48 -16.09
C LYS A 482 13.42 3.09 -15.58
N LEU A 483 13.30 3.37 -14.29
CA LEU A 483 12.09 4.00 -13.73
C LEU A 483 12.07 5.51 -13.95
N HIS A 484 13.24 6.17 -13.95
CA HIS A 484 13.38 7.61 -14.16
C HIS A 484 13.17 8.01 -15.63
N ASP A 485 13.84 7.31 -16.55
CA ASP A 485 13.64 7.45 -18.00
C ASP A 485 13.55 6.07 -18.66
N PRO A 486 12.34 5.49 -18.77
CA PRO A 486 12.15 4.14 -19.29
C PRO A 486 12.65 3.91 -20.72
N ARG A 487 12.94 4.97 -21.47
CA ARG A 487 13.34 4.90 -22.87
C ARG A 487 14.78 5.38 -23.11
N ILE A 488 15.51 5.67 -22.03
CA ILE A 488 16.91 6.12 -22.08
C ILE A 488 17.82 5.15 -22.85
N PHE A 489 17.55 3.85 -22.79
CA PHE A 489 18.36 2.80 -23.44
C PHE A 489 18.28 2.78 -24.98
N ASP A 490 17.46 3.65 -25.58
CA ASP A 490 17.50 3.92 -27.03
C ASP A 490 18.52 5.01 -27.40
N ARG A 491 19.08 5.74 -26.41
CA ARG A 491 20.04 6.83 -26.65
C ARG A 491 21.26 6.30 -27.41
N GLY A 492 21.59 6.97 -28.51
CA GLY A 492 22.71 6.61 -29.39
C GLY A 492 22.42 5.46 -30.36
N ARG A 493 21.24 4.83 -30.31
CA ARG A 493 20.84 3.77 -31.24
C ARG A 493 20.05 4.36 -32.42
N VAL A 494 20.30 3.85 -33.62
CA VAL A 494 19.47 4.13 -34.80
C VAL A 494 18.41 3.04 -34.91
N LEU A 495 17.17 3.37 -34.57
CA LEU A 495 16.04 2.43 -34.53
C LEU A 495 14.89 2.94 -35.40
N GLN A 496 14.21 2.02 -36.08
CA GLN A 496 12.94 2.35 -36.74
C GLN A 496 11.88 2.68 -35.69
N PRO A 497 10.85 3.49 -36.02
CA PRO A 497 9.84 3.92 -35.05
C PRO A 497 9.18 2.78 -34.27
N LEU A 498 8.99 1.62 -34.92
CA LEU A 498 8.35 0.45 -34.31
C LEU A 498 9.30 -0.38 -33.42
N ASP A 499 10.61 -0.22 -33.55
CA ASP A 499 11.62 -0.92 -32.74
C ASP A 499 12.01 -0.16 -31.47
N LYS A 500 11.68 1.14 -31.42
CA LYS A 500 11.89 1.99 -30.24
C LYS A 500 11.17 1.45 -29.00
N LEU A 501 11.79 1.61 -27.84
CA LEU A 501 11.20 1.29 -26.54
C LEU A 501 9.90 2.07 -26.30
N ARG A 502 8.94 1.42 -25.66
CA ARG A 502 7.56 1.91 -25.54
C ARG A 502 7.02 2.05 -24.12
N MET A 503 7.76 1.62 -23.09
CA MET A 503 7.37 1.82 -21.70
C MET A 503 7.14 3.32 -21.46
N PRO A 504 5.98 3.73 -20.91
CA PRO A 504 5.66 5.13 -20.74
C PRO A 504 6.37 5.70 -19.51
N ASN A 505 6.56 7.01 -19.48
CA ASN A 505 7.16 7.70 -18.34
C ASN A 505 6.06 8.10 -17.35
N PHE A 506 6.19 7.69 -16.09
CA PHE A 506 5.26 8.06 -15.01
C PHE A 506 5.69 9.33 -14.26
N ASP A 507 6.84 9.88 -14.64
CA ASP A 507 7.54 10.99 -14.02
C ASP A 507 7.63 10.77 -12.49
N PHE A 508 8.14 9.61 -12.07
CA PHE A 508 8.28 9.26 -10.64
C PHE A 508 9.26 10.20 -9.92
N SER A 509 8.99 10.54 -8.66
CA SER A 509 10.01 11.15 -7.79
C SER A 509 11.02 10.11 -7.34
N ASP A 510 12.19 10.54 -6.83
CA ASP A 510 13.22 9.63 -6.31
C ASP A 510 12.66 8.74 -5.19
N ASP A 511 11.81 9.28 -4.32
CA ASP A 511 11.10 8.54 -3.28
C ASP A 511 10.18 7.44 -3.83
N GLU A 512 9.47 7.74 -4.93
CA GLU A 512 8.63 6.75 -5.62
C GLU A 512 9.51 5.69 -6.31
N ILE A 513 10.63 6.07 -6.89
CA ILE A 513 11.60 5.16 -7.50
C ILE A 513 12.19 4.23 -6.44
N GLU A 514 12.65 4.72 -5.30
CA GLU A 514 13.19 3.89 -4.21
C GLU A 514 12.16 2.85 -3.73
N ARG A 515 10.89 3.25 -3.59
CA ARG A 515 9.78 2.35 -3.27
C ARG A 515 9.58 1.30 -4.36
N LEU A 516 9.54 1.69 -5.63
CA LEU A 516 9.33 0.77 -6.75
C LEU A 516 10.51 -0.20 -6.92
N VAL A 517 11.75 0.25 -6.74
CA VAL A 517 12.94 -0.62 -6.72
C VAL A 517 12.85 -1.60 -5.56
N THR A 518 12.42 -1.16 -4.37
CA THR A 518 12.19 -2.04 -3.22
C THR A 518 11.15 -3.12 -3.54
N ALA A 519 10.04 -2.77 -4.21
CA ALA A 519 9.04 -3.73 -4.67
C ALA A 519 9.63 -4.72 -5.71
N ILE A 520 10.32 -4.22 -6.74
CA ILE A 520 10.95 -5.04 -7.77
C ILE A 520 11.96 -6.02 -7.16
N MET A 521 12.78 -5.56 -6.22
CA MET A 521 13.75 -6.40 -5.50
C MET A 521 13.09 -7.48 -4.63
N SER A 522 11.81 -7.33 -4.29
CA SER A 522 11.02 -8.35 -3.59
C SER A 522 10.49 -9.45 -4.51
N PHE A 523 10.44 -9.21 -5.83
CA PHE A 523 10.02 -10.19 -6.82
C PHE A 523 11.17 -11.15 -7.13
N GLN A 524 11.40 -12.06 -6.18
CA GLN A 524 12.51 -12.99 -6.21
C GLN A 524 12.06 -14.38 -6.63
N ARG A 525 13.00 -15.16 -7.19
CA ARG A 525 12.79 -16.57 -7.48
C ARG A 525 12.44 -17.34 -6.22
N GLU A 526 11.46 -18.23 -6.35
CA GLU A 526 11.02 -19.08 -5.25
C GLU A 526 11.96 -20.28 -5.03
N THR A 527 12.99 -20.08 -4.23
CA THR A 527 13.97 -21.12 -3.90
C THR A 527 13.75 -21.75 -2.54
N GLN A 528 13.11 -21.02 -1.62
CA GLN A 528 12.97 -21.43 -0.21
C GLN A 528 12.00 -22.61 -0.02
N PRO A 529 12.37 -23.61 0.81
CA PRO A 529 11.51 -24.75 1.10
C PRO A 529 10.32 -24.35 1.99
N ALA A 530 9.29 -25.20 2.04
CA ALA A 530 8.10 -24.94 2.85
C ALA A 530 8.41 -24.73 4.35
N ALA A 531 9.47 -25.34 4.87
CA ALA A 531 9.91 -25.19 6.25
C ALA A 531 10.41 -23.77 6.61
N ALA A 532 10.75 -22.92 5.63
CA ALA A 532 11.07 -21.51 5.85
C ALA A 532 9.84 -20.59 5.84
N MET A 533 8.66 -21.10 5.47
CA MET A 533 7.45 -20.29 5.35
C MET A 533 6.72 -20.20 6.71
N PRO A 534 5.92 -19.13 6.93
CA PRO A 534 5.05 -19.06 8.09
C PRO A 534 4.14 -20.30 8.19
N SER A 535 3.92 -20.78 9.43
CA SER A 535 3.04 -21.92 9.67
C SER A 535 1.63 -21.63 9.18
N ARG A 536 1.07 -22.56 8.38
CA ARG A 536 -0.29 -22.43 7.88
C ARG A 536 -1.30 -22.70 8.99
N SER A 537 -2.31 -21.86 9.08
CA SER A 537 -3.47 -22.02 9.95
C SER A 537 -4.63 -21.24 9.35
N ALA A 538 -5.87 -21.59 9.70
CA ALA A 538 -7.04 -20.83 9.27
C ALA A 538 -6.90 -19.35 9.61
N LYS A 539 -6.42 -19.04 10.82
CA LYS A 539 -6.10 -17.67 11.26
C LYS A 539 -5.11 -16.98 10.32
N ALA A 540 -3.99 -17.62 9.98
CA ALA A 540 -2.99 -17.04 9.10
C ALA A 540 -3.56 -16.76 7.69
N ASP A 541 -4.38 -17.67 7.17
CA ASP A 541 -5.03 -17.51 5.87
C ASP A 541 -6.05 -16.35 5.89
N PHE A 542 -6.87 -16.24 6.94
CA PHE A 542 -7.81 -15.13 7.13
C PHE A 542 -7.11 -13.78 7.28
N LEU A 543 -6.00 -13.73 8.02
CA LEU A 543 -5.17 -12.54 8.13
C LEU A 543 -4.65 -12.10 6.76
N SER A 544 -4.02 -13.01 6.01
CA SER A 544 -3.47 -12.72 4.68
C SER A 544 -4.54 -12.21 3.70
N ALA A 545 -5.66 -12.93 3.58
CA ALA A 545 -6.75 -12.57 2.69
C ALA A 545 -7.40 -11.24 3.09
N GLY A 546 -7.66 -11.05 4.39
CA GLY A 546 -8.25 -9.85 4.95
C GLY A 546 -7.41 -8.60 4.74
N ARG A 547 -6.10 -8.67 5.06
CA ARG A 547 -5.13 -7.59 4.85
C ARG A 547 -5.10 -7.11 3.41
N THR A 548 -5.21 -8.05 2.46
CA THR A 548 -5.28 -7.76 1.03
C THR A 548 -6.59 -7.05 0.69
N LEU A 549 -7.72 -7.58 1.13
CA LEU A 549 -9.04 -7.03 0.83
C LEU A 549 -9.21 -5.61 1.37
N VAL A 550 -8.89 -5.36 2.64
CA VAL A 550 -9.06 -4.04 3.27
C VAL A 550 -8.16 -2.97 2.65
N ARG A 551 -6.99 -3.34 2.12
CA ARG A 551 -6.09 -2.41 1.42
C ARG A 551 -6.52 -2.15 -0.01
N ARG A 552 -6.91 -3.19 -0.76
CA ARG A 552 -7.43 -3.05 -2.13
C ARG A 552 -8.75 -2.26 -2.18
N ARG A 553 -9.54 -2.26 -1.10
CA ARG A 553 -10.74 -1.42 -0.92
C ARG A 553 -10.47 -0.10 -0.19
N ASN A 554 -9.20 0.20 0.11
CA ASN A 554 -8.73 1.41 0.79
C ASN A 554 -9.40 1.69 2.15
N CYS A 555 -9.83 0.66 2.88
CA CYS A 555 -10.37 0.83 4.23
C CYS A 555 -9.35 1.52 5.15
N VAL A 556 -8.05 1.20 4.95
CA VAL A 556 -6.93 1.82 5.67
C VAL A 556 -6.69 3.29 5.34
N GLY A 557 -7.25 3.82 4.24
CA GLY A 557 -7.20 5.25 3.95
C GLY A 557 -7.98 6.09 4.96
N CYS A 558 -9.02 5.50 5.57
CA CYS A 558 -9.84 6.13 6.59
C CYS A 558 -9.57 5.58 7.99
N HIS A 559 -9.42 4.25 8.12
CA HIS A 559 -9.31 3.56 9.40
C HIS A 559 -7.87 3.19 9.73
N ILE A 560 -7.53 3.19 11.02
CA ILE A 560 -6.31 2.56 11.52
C ILE A 560 -6.61 1.07 11.77
N ILE A 561 -5.83 0.18 11.16
CA ILE A 561 -5.98 -1.27 11.25
C ILE A 561 -4.59 -1.89 11.44
N GLU A 562 -4.40 -2.67 12.51
CA GLU A 562 -3.09 -3.26 12.86
C GLU A 562 -1.96 -2.22 12.95
N GLY A 563 -2.28 -0.99 13.40
CA GLY A 563 -1.34 0.13 13.50
C GLY A 563 -1.05 0.85 12.18
N ASP A 564 -1.65 0.42 11.07
CA ASP A 564 -1.46 0.99 9.74
C ASP A 564 -2.69 1.80 9.27
N GLY A 565 -2.48 2.84 8.46
CA GLY A 565 -3.54 3.64 7.86
C GLY A 565 -3.92 4.92 8.62
N GLY A 566 -5.20 5.30 8.54
CA GLY A 566 -5.74 6.47 9.22
C GLY A 566 -5.39 7.82 8.57
N ASP A 567 -5.08 7.83 7.28
CA ASP A 567 -4.67 9.06 6.58
C ASP A 567 -5.74 10.17 6.62
N PHE A 568 -7.02 9.81 6.54
CA PHE A 568 -8.12 10.76 6.76
C PHE A 568 -8.16 11.32 8.19
N VAL A 569 -7.79 10.53 9.21
CA VAL A 569 -7.76 10.99 10.61
C VAL A 569 -6.75 12.13 10.80
N LYS A 570 -5.70 12.19 9.97
CA LYS A 570 -4.70 13.27 9.98
C LYS A 570 -5.24 14.59 9.42
N LEU A 571 -6.37 14.55 8.70
CA LEU A 571 -6.99 15.74 8.09
C LEU A 571 -8.01 16.40 9.00
N VAL A 572 -8.54 15.68 10.00
CA VAL A 572 -9.50 16.23 10.95
C VAL A 572 -8.75 16.93 12.10
N ALA A 573 -9.28 18.06 12.56
CA ALA A 573 -8.65 18.85 13.63
C ALA A 573 -8.59 18.10 14.98
N ASP A 574 -9.60 17.27 15.26
CA ASP A 574 -9.66 16.39 16.43
C ASP A 574 -9.78 14.93 15.95
N PRO A 575 -8.77 14.07 16.19
CA PRO A 575 -8.80 12.67 15.79
C PRO A 575 -10.03 11.89 16.30
N SER A 576 -10.64 12.29 17.42
CA SER A 576 -11.85 11.66 17.95
C SER A 576 -13.08 11.89 17.05
N LEU A 577 -13.03 12.90 16.18
CA LEU A 577 -14.03 13.19 15.16
C LEU A 577 -13.80 12.41 13.86
N GLY A 578 -12.74 11.59 13.80
CA GLY A 578 -12.42 10.75 12.67
C GLY A 578 -13.13 9.39 12.66
N PRO A 579 -12.92 8.60 11.59
CA PRO A 579 -13.24 7.18 11.56
C PRO A 579 -12.62 6.43 12.75
N PRO A 580 -13.29 5.39 13.29
CA PRO A 580 -12.77 4.65 14.43
C PRO A 580 -11.59 3.78 14.03
N MET A 581 -10.71 3.50 15.00
CA MET A 581 -9.69 2.45 14.90
C MET A 581 -10.38 1.07 14.92
N LEU A 582 -10.04 0.19 13.96
CA LEU A 582 -10.73 -1.09 13.75
C LEU A 582 -9.92 -2.32 14.17
N THR A 583 -8.71 -2.16 14.70
CA THR A 583 -7.90 -3.30 15.17
C THR A 583 -8.67 -4.23 16.13
N PRO A 584 -9.43 -3.75 17.14
CA PRO A 584 -10.16 -4.62 18.05
C PRO A 584 -11.56 -5.01 17.55
N GLU A 585 -11.92 -4.71 16.30
CA GLU A 585 -13.32 -4.78 15.86
C GLU A 585 -13.89 -6.20 15.95
N GLY A 586 -13.07 -7.23 15.72
CA GLY A 586 -13.52 -8.63 15.78
C GLY A 586 -13.78 -9.16 17.18
N ALA A 587 -13.23 -8.52 18.22
CA ALA A 587 -13.67 -8.77 19.60
C ALA A 587 -14.85 -7.90 19.98
N ARG A 588 -15.02 -6.73 19.34
CA ARG A 588 -15.94 -5.69 19.77
C ARG A 588 -17.40 -5.97 19.44
N VAL A 589 -17.66 -6.41 18.22
CA VAL A 589 -19.01 -6.45 17.67
C VAL A 589 -19.42 -7.85 17.26
N GLN A 590 -20.73 -8.10 17.35
CA GLN A 590 -21.33 -9.36 16.92
C GLN A 590 -21.21 -9.53 15.39
N HIS A 591 -21.04 -10.77 14.96
CA HIS A 591 -20.79 -11.14 13.56
C HIS A 591 -21.93 -10.70 12.62
N ASP A 592 -23.18 -11.01 12.98
CA ASP A 592 -24.39 -10.65 12.21
C ASP A 592 -24.52 -9.12 12.06
N TRP A 593 -24.24 -8.40 13.13
CA TRP A 593 -24.28 -6.95 13.12
C TRP A 593 -23.20 -6.36 12.21
N LEU A 594 -21.97 -6.89 12.27
CA LEU A 594 -20.88 -6.42 11.41
C LEU A 594 -21.16 -6.71 9.94
N TYR A 595 -21.69 -7.89 9.65
CA TYR A 595 -22.15 -8.27 8.31
C TYR A 595 -23.17 -7.26 7.77
N ASP A 596 -24.23 -6.99 8.56
CA ASP A 596 -25.28 -6.05 8.17
C ASP A 596 -24.77 -4.61 8.04
N PHE A 597 -23.87 -4.20 8.94
CA PHE A 597 -23.29 -2.87 8.93
C PHE A 597 -22.40 -2.64 7.71
N ILE A 598 -21.54 -3.59 7.33
CA ILE A 598 -20.71 -3.47 6.12
C ILE A 598 -21.59 -3.44 4.86
N ARG A 599 -22.65 -4.26 4.83
CA ARG A 599 -23.58 -4.32 3.70
C ARG A 599 -24.39 -3.04 3.52
N GLY A 600 -24.81 -2.41 4.62
CA GLY A 600 -25.61 -1.20 4.61
C GLY A 600 -25.39 -0.38 5.88
N PRO A 601 -24.33 0.45 5.93
CA PRO A 601 -23.97 1.18 7.14
C PRO A 601 -25.12 2.05 7.65
N ILE A 602 -25.23 2.17 8.97
CA ILE A 602 -26.15 3.09 9.65
C ILE A 602 -25.35 4.16 10.40
N THR A 603 -26.00 5.26 10.78
CA THR A 603 -25.34 6.29 11.60
C THR A 603 -25.28 5.85 13.05
N ILE A 604 -24.07 5.60 13.56
CA ILE A 604 -23.79 5.27 14.97
C ILE A 604 -23.43 6.53 15.78
N ARG A 605 -22.69 7.45 15.17
CA ARG A 605 -22.17 8.68 15.79
C ARG A 605 -22.69 9.90 15.02
N PRO A 606 -23.89 10.43 15.34
CA PRO A 606 -24.52 11.49 14.54
C PRO A 606 -23.80 12.85 14.59
N TRP A 607 -22.88 13.06 15.55
CA TRP A 607 -22.04 14.25 15.62
C TRP A 607 -20.82 14.20 14.69
N LEU A 608 -20.59 13.08 13.98
CA LEU A 608 -19.53 12.99 12.99
C LEU A 608 -20.03 13.38 11.62
N ALA A 609 -19.27 14.24 10.96
CA ALA A 609 -19.53 14.59 9.57
C ALA A 609 -19.11 13.46 8.61
N VAL A 610 -17.99 12.78 8.90
CA VAL A 610 -17.51 11.63 8.13
C VAL A 610 -18.49 10.46 8.16
N ARG A 611 -18.73 9.84 7.01
CA ARG A 611 -19.67 8.72 6.87
C ARG A 611 -18.96 7.47 6.36
N MET A 612 -19.29 6.32 6.95
CA MET A 612 -18.91 5.02 6.36
C MET A 612 -19.65 4.85 5.02
N PRO A 613 -18.96 4.62 3.90
CA PRO A 613 -19.63 4.51 2.61
C PRO A 613 -20.11 3.09 2.32
N THR A 614 -20.95 2.92 1.31
CA THR A 614 -21.43 1.60 0.87
C THR A 614 -20.60 1.12 -0.31
N PHE A 615 -19.79 0.09 -0.09
CA PHE A 615 -18.94 -0.51 -1.12
C PHE A 615 -19.71 -1.50 -2.01
N GLY A 616 -20.82 -2.06 -1.52
CA GLY A 616 -21.58 -3.10 -2.20
C GLY A 616 -20.71 -4.32 -2.51
N LEU A 617 -20.03 -4.82 -1.46
CA LEU A 617 -19.27 -6.06 -1.47
C LEU A 617 -20.23 -7.27 -1.56
N ASP A 618 -19.76 -8.35 -2.17
CA ASP A 618 -20.44 -9.65 -2.14
C ASP A 618 -20.29 -10.34 -0.78
N ASP A 619 -21.09 -11.38 -0.56
CA ASP A 619 -21.15 -12.09 0.73
C ASP A 619 -19.81 -12.74 1.10
N GLN A 620 -19.07 -13.26 0.11
CA GLN A 620 -17.75 -13.84 0.32
C GLN A 620 -16.75 -12.79 0.83
N SER A 621 -16.75 -11.59 0.22
CA SER A 621 -15.89 -10.49 0.63
C SER A 621 -16.24 -9.99 2.02
N ILE A 622 -17.53 -9.86 2.36
CA ILE A 622 -17.97 -9.43 3.69
C ILE A 622 -17.54 -10.46 4.75
N ASN A 623 -17.80 -11.74 4.51
CA ASN A 623 -17.37 -12.82 5.40
C ASN A 623 -15.84 -12.85 5.56
N GLY A 624 -15.09 -12.60 4.49
CA GLY A 624 -13.63 -12.44 4.55
C GLY A 624 -13.17 -11.31 5.47
N VAL A 625 -13.86 -10.16 5.47
CA VAL A 625 -13.58 -9.04 6.39
C VAL A 625 -13.91 -9.42 7.84
N ILE A 626 -15.00 -10.14 8.07
CA ILE A 626 -15.40 -10.58 9.41
C ILE A 626 -14.37 -11.58 9.97
N SER A 627 -14.04 -12.64 9.22
CA SER A 627 -13.03 -13.62 9.62
C SER A 627 -11.66 -12.98 9.83
N TYR A 628 -11.32 -11.96 9.05
CA TYR A 628 -10.11 -11.18 9.24
C TYR A 628 -10.07 -10.47 10.59
N PHE A 629 -11.11 -9.71 10.94
CA PHE A 629 -11.16 -9.02 12.24
C PHE A 629 -11.23 -10.00 13.42
N GLY A 630 -11.95 -11.12 13.28
CA GLY A 630 -11.92 -12.22 14.24
C GLY A 630 -10.52 -12.82 14.38
N GLY A 631 -9.78 -12.97 13.27
CA GLY A 631 -8.39 -13.39 13.25
C GLY A 631 -7.44 -12.42 13.96
N ILE A 632 -7.61 -11.09 13.76
CA ILE A 632 -6.84 -10.07 14.50
C ILE A 632 -7.08 -10.20 16.01
N SER A 633 -8.34 -10.42 16.39
CA SER A 633 -8.78 -10.39 17.79
C SER A 633 -8.68 -11.74 18.51
N ASN A 634 -8.18 -12.80 17.84
CA ASN A 634 -8.22 -14.19 18.34
C ASN A 634 -9.64 -14.68 18.70
N LYS A 635 -10.66 -14.17 18.02
CA LYS A 635 -12.08 -14.54 18.17
C LYS A 635 -12.55 -15.22 16.89
N MET A 636 -12.02 -16.42 16.65
CA MET A 636 -12.30 -17.22 15.43
C MET A 636 -13.47 -18.20 15.65
N THR A 637 -14.47 -17.80 16.43
CA THR A 637 -15.61 -18.67 16.73
C THR A 637 -16.42 -18.91 15.45
N PRO A 638 -17.11 -20.06 15.33
CA PRO A 638 -18.09 -20.26 14.27
C PRO A 638 -19.09 -19.10 14.25
N PHE A 639 -19.75 -18.90 13.11
CA PHE A 639 -20.88 -17.97 13.05
C PHE A 639 -21.95 -18.44 14.04
N GLU A 640 -22.00 -17.81 15.20
CA GLU A 640 -22.98 -18.09 16.24
C GLU A 640 -24.01 -16.97 16.19
N SER A 641 -25.19 -17.30 15.68
CA SER A 641 -26.37 -16.46 15.90
C SER A 641 -26.61 -16.45 17.39
N HIS A 642 -26.25 -15.35 18.05
CA HIS A 642 -26.48 -15.21 19.47
C HIS A 642 -27.99 -15.12 19.70
N GLU A 643 -28.60 -16.22 20.16
CA GLU A 643 -29.91 -16.12 20.78
C GLU A 643 -29.73 -15.27 22.04
N ILE A 644 -30.31 -14.06 22.02
CA ILE A 644 -30.36 -13.22 23.21
C ILE A 644 -31.25 -13.95 24.22
N VAL A 645 -30.65 -14.76 25.11
CA VAL A 645 -31.35 -15.35 26.25
C VAL A 645 -31.66 -14.21 27.22
N ARG A 646 -32.87 -13.67 27.09
CA ARG A 646 -33.39 -12.54 27.87
C ARG A 646 -33.92 -13.00 29.22
N THR A 647 -33.04 -13.50 30.08
CA THR A 647 -33.36 -13.61 31.51
C THR A 647 -32.81 -12.37 32.20
N ALA A 648 -33.68 -11.55 32.80
CA ALA A 648 -33.23 -10.51 33.73
C ALA A 648 -32.39 -11.22 34.80
N SER A 649 -31.10 -10.89 34.90
CA SER A 649 -30.28 -11.43 35.99
C SER A 649 -30.81 -10.87 37.31
N SER A 650 -30.57 -11.55 38.43
CA SER A 650 -30.92 -11.06 39.77
C SER A 650 -30.34 -9.68 40.09
N ASP A 651 -29.36 -9.23 39.30
CA ASP A 651 -28.50 -8.09 39.59
C ASP A 651 -28.80 -6.87 38.67
N ASP A 652 -29.79 -6.93 37.77
CA ASP A 652 -30.14 -5.81 36.87
C ASP A 652 -30.45 -4.51 37.63
N ALA A 653 -31.14 -4.60 38.77
CA ALA A 653 -31.43 -3.44 39.61
C ALA A 653 -30.14 -2.76 40.15
N VAL A 654 -29.13 -3.57 40.51
CA VAL A 654 -27.82 -3.07 40.95
C VAL A 654 -27.03 -2.51 39.77
N GLY A 655 -27.11 -3.16 38.60
CA GLY A 655 -26.52 -2.67 37.36
C GLY A 655 -27.07 -1.29 36.96
N LYS A 656 -28.38 -1.10 37.04
CA LYS A 656 -29.04 0.21 36.83
C LYS A 656 -28.54 1.26 37.82
N GLN A 657 -28.51 0.92 39.11
CA GLN A 657 -28.02 1.83 40.15
C GLN A 657 -26.58 2.28 39.88
N LEU A 658 -25.70 1.34 39.49
CA LEU A 658 -24.31 1.65 39.16
C LEU A 658 -24.20 2.49 37.89
N PHE A 659 -25.00 2.21 36.86
CA PHE A 659 -25.04 2.98 35.61
C PHE A 659 -25.43 4.45 35.85
N GLU A 660 -26.36 4.69 36.78
CA GLU A 660 -26.74 6.04 37.22
C GLU A 660 -25.66 6.69 38.10
N LEU A 661 -25.09 5.94 39.06
CA LEU A 661 -24.05 6.42 39.98
C LEU A 661 -22.79 6.87 39.23
N LEU A 662 -22.36 6.10 38.23
CA LEU A 662 -21.22 6.40 37.37
C LEU A 662 -21.56 7.42 36.27
N LYS A 663 -22.81 7.90 36.24
CA LYS A 663 -23.31 8.91 35.32
C LYS A 663 -23.08 8.55 33.85
N CYS A 664 -23.24 7.29 33.48
CA CYS A 664 -22.94 6.80 32.12
C CYS A 664 -23.72 7.58 31.03
N GLN A 665 -24.94 8.03 31.35
CA GLN A 665 -25.79 8.82 30.43
C GLN A 665 -25.30 10.25 30.17
N GLN A 666 -24.36 10.79 30.97
CA GLN A 666 -23.76 12.09 30.67
C GLN A 666 -23.00 12.07 29.34
N CYS A 667 -22.46 10.91 28.96
CA CYS A 667 -21.78 10.73 27.68
C CYS A 667 -22.60 9.86 26.71
N HIS A 668 -23.17 8.76 27.19
CA HIS A 668 -23.97 7.83 26.40
C HIS A 668 -25.44 8.26 26.36
N VAL A 669 -25.73 9.35 25.65
CA VAL A 669 -27.10 9.87 25.52
C VAL A 669 -28.00 8.83 24.84
N LEU A 670 -29.00 8.35 25.56
CA LEU A 670 -29.97 7.37 25.07
C LEU A 670 -31.11 8.10 24.35
N GLY A 671 -30.94 8.37 23.05
CA GLY A 671 -31.97 9.07 22.26
C GLY A 671 -31.43 10.26 21.48
N ALA A 672 -32.18 11.36 21.48
CA ALA A 672 -31.78 12.59 20.80
C ALA A 672 -30.74 13.32 21.64
N ILE A 673 -29.64 13.72 21.00
CA ILE A 673 -28.56 14.49 21.62
C ILE A 673 -29.03 15.95 21.78
N PRO A 674 -28.97 16.54 22.99
CA PRO A 674 -29.21 17.96 23.21
C PRO A 674 -28.34 18.84 22.30
N LYS A 675 -28.90 19.94 21.79
CA LYS A 675 -28.22 20.82 20.81
C LYS A 675 -26.97 21.51 21.37
N ASP A 676 -26.96 21.74 22.68
CA ASP A 676 -25.94 22.46 23.44
C ASP A 676 -24.85 21.54 24.02
N GLN A 677 -24.97 20.22 23.86
CA GLN A 677 -24.00 19.30 24.42
C GLN A 677 -22.68 19.34 23.63
N PRO A 678 -21.53 19.62 24.29
CA PRO A 678 -20.23 19.63 23.62
C PRO A 678 -19.91 18.26 23.01
N THR A 679 -19.42 18.24 21.77
CA THR A 679 -19.00 17.00 21.09
C THR A 679 -17.88 16.26 21.83
N SER A 680 -17.10 17.00 22.63
CA SER A 680 -16.09 16.45 23.55
C SER A 680 -16.68 15.44 24.54
N ASN A 681 -17.95 15.59 24.90
CA ASN A 681 -18.62 14.80 25.94
C ASN A 681 -19.50 13.68 25.36
N LEU A 682 -19.60 13.54 24.03
CA LEU A 682 -20.49 12.59 23.39
C LEU A 682 -19.85 11.21 23.22
N ALA A 683 -20.62 10.16 23.54
CA ALA A 683 -20.27 8.77 23.33
C ALA A 683 -21.40 8.01 22.61
N PRO A 684 -21.12 6.85 21.96
CA PRO A 684 -22.12 6.12 21.17
C PRO A 684 -23.36 5.74 21.97
N ASP A 685 -24.53 5.82 21.35
CA ASP A 685 -25.80 5.37 21.93
C ASP A 685 -25.75 3.87 22.25
N LEU A 686 -26.01 3.53 23.51
CA LEU A 686 -25.94 2.16 24.02
C LEU A 686 -27.21 1.35 23.79
N ARG A 687 -28.29 1.93 23.23
CA ARG A 687 -29.54 1.19 22.96
C ARG A 687 -29.41 0.04 21.96
N MET A 688 -28.31 0.01 21.20
CA MET A 688 -27.94 -1.09 20.30
C MET A 688 -26.94 -2.06 20.92
N ALA A 689 -26.50 -1.85 22.16
CA ALA A 689 -25.52 -2.73 22.81
C ALA A 689 -25.87 -4.23 22.72
N PRO A 690 -27.13 -4.67 22.93
CA PRO A 690 -27.47 -6.09 22.88
C PRO A 690 -27.35 -6.73 21.49
N GLU A 691 -27.55 -5.96 20.42
CA GLU A 691 -27.44 -6.48 19.05
C GLU A 691 -26.08 -6.21 18.40
N ARG A 692 -25.34 -5.24 18.93
CA ARG A 692 -24.10 -4.76 18.32
C ARG A 692 -22.86 -5.31 18.99
N LEU A 693 -22.79 -5.26 20.30
CA LEU A 693 -21.54 -5.46 21.04
C LEU A 693 -21.46 -6.90 21.56
N GLU A 694 -20.25 -7.44 21.56
CA GLU A 694 -19.97 -8.74 22.19
C GLU A 694 -20.04 -8.61 23.72
N PRO A 695 -20.80 -9.46 24.44
CA PRO A 695 -20.96 -9.34 25.90
C PRO A 695 -19.63 -9.39 26.67
N ASP A 696 -18.70 -10.26 26.27
CA ASP A 696 -17.38 -10.36 26.91
C ASP A 696 -16.54 -9.12 26.67
N TRP A 697 -16.62 -8.54 25.46
CA TRP A 697 -15.92 -7.31 25.16
C TRP A 697 -16.39 -6.13 25.99
N MET A 698 -17.68 -6.06 26.33
CA MET A 698 -18.18 -5.01 27.24
C MET A 698 -17.49 -5.08 28.60
N LEU A 699 -17.21 -6.29 29.11
CA LEU A 699 -16.50 -6.48 30.36
C LEU A 699 -15.07 -5.95 30.24
N ASP A 700 -14.35 -6.39 29.20
CA ASP A 700 -12.94 -6.01 29.01
C ASP A 700 -12.78 -4.52 28.72
N TRP A 701 -13.71 -3.93 27.96
CA TRP A 701 -13.79 -2.49 27.72
C TRP A 701 -13.96 -1.71 29.01
N MET A 702 -14.86 -2.11 29.91
CA MET A 702 -15.09 -1.39 31.17
C MET A 702 -13.95 -1.56 32.18
N LYS A 703 -13.21 -2.67 32.14
CA LYS A 703 -12.04 -2.89 33.02
C LYS A 703 -10.94 -1.87 32.74
N LYS A 704 -10.47 -1.78 31.48
CA LYS A 704 -9.37 -0.89 31.07
C LYS A 704 -9.55 -0.39 29.63
N PRO A 705 -10.39 0.64 29.41
CA PRO A 705 -10.67 1.15 28.07
C PRO A 705 -9.42 1.60 27.29
N SER A 706 -8.48 2.26 27.96
CA SER A 706 -7.27 2.85 27.36
C SER A 706 -6.30 1.81 26.79
N ASP A 707 -6.33 0.58 27.31
CA ASP A 707 -5.50 -0.53 26.81
C ASP A 707 -6.02 -1.05 25.46
N ILE A 708 -7.34 -0.92 25.22
CA ILE A 708 -8.01 -1.37 24.00
C ILE A 708 -8.02 -0.25 22.94
N LEU A 709 -8.36 0.98 23.35
CA LEU A 709 -8.37 2.15 22.48
C LEU A 709 -7.56 3.28 23.13
N PRO A 710 -6.26 3.39 22.79
CA PRO A 710 -5.42 4.49 23.26
C PRO A 710 -6.05 5.85 22.91
N GLY A 711 -6.06 6.77 23.88
CA GLY A 711 -6.69 8.10 23.73
C GLY A 711 -8.22 8.10 23.80
N THR A 712 -8.85 7.00 24.21
CA THR A 712 -10.30 6.97 24.48
C THR A 712 -10.70 7.96 25.58
N ARG A 713 -11.90 8.52 25.45
CA ARG A 713 -12.51 9.41 26.47
C ARG A 713 -13.26 8.65 27.56
N MET A 714 -13.40 7.32 27.43
CA MET A 714 -14.05 6.50 28.44
C MET A 714 -13.20 6.46 29.73
N PRO A 715 -13.74 6.90 30.88
CA PRO A 715 -12.99 6.90 32.14
C PRO A 715 -12.68 5.48 32.62
N ALA A 716 -11.58 5.33 33.35
CA ALA A 716 -11.28 4.12 34.12
C ALA A 716 -11.99 4.21 35.49
N PHE A 717 -13.16 3.60 35.61
CA PHE A 717 -13.96 3.65 36.84
C PHE A 717 -13.44 2.73 37.96
N TRP A 718 -12.57 1.76 37.64
CA TRP A 718 -12.00 0.81 38.61
C TRP A 718 -10.47 0.80 38.57
N PRO A 719 -9.79 1.85 39.08
CA PRO A 719 -8.32 1.92 39.09
C PRO A 719 -7.68 0.79 39.92
N ASP A 720 -8.37 0.30 40.96
CA ASP A 720 -7.90 -0.73 41.89
C ASP A 720 -8.41 -2.16 41.56
N TYR A 721 -8.83 -2.41 40.32
CA TYR A 721 -9.36 -3.72 39.89
C TYR A 721 -8.43 -4.88 40.34
N PRO A 722 -8.98 -5.97 40.92
CA PRO A 722 -10.40 -6.36 40.97
C PRO A 722 -11.19 -5.77 42.16
N LYS A 723 -10.59 -4.92 42.99
CA LYS A 723 -11.30 -4.24 44.09
C LYS A 723 -11.99 -2.97 43.59
N SER A 724 -13.03 -2.56 44.31
CA SER A 724 -13.80 -1.35 44.01
C SER A 724 -14.05 -0.55 45.28
N PHE A 725 -13.93 0.78 45.17
CA PHE A 725 -14.37 1.73 46.19
C PHE A 725 -15.91 1.77 46.32
N TYR A 726 -16.63 1.40 45.26
CA TYR A 726 -18.09 1.39 45.27
C TYR A 726 -18.60 0.22 46.13
N PRO A 727 -19.46 0.45 47.15
CA PRO A 727 -19.86 -0.59 48.10
C PRO A 727 -20.80 -1.66 47.52
N GLN A 728 -21.42 -1.40 46.37
CA GLN A 728 -22.33 -2.32 45.69
C GLN A 728 -21.64 -3.67 45.44
N LEU A 729 -22.36 -4.78 45.65
CA LEU A 729 -21.82 -6.14 45.48
C LEU A 729 -20.54 -6.39 46.31
N GLY A 730 -20.44 -5.77 47.49
CA GLY A 730 -19.33 -5.98 48.43
C GLY A 730 -17.98 -5.44 47.97
N GLY A 731 -17.96 -4.39 47.12
CA GLY A 731 -16.71 -3.83 46.61
C GLY A 731 -16.01 -4.70 45.57
N ASN A 732 -16.72 -5.66 44.96
CA ASN A 732 -16.20 -6.51 43.90
C ASN A 732 -16.38 -5.83 42.54
N ALA A 733 -15.28 -5.31 41.96
CA ALA A 733 -15.32 -4.61 40.67
C ALA A 733 -15.82 -5.51 39.54
N GLU A 734 -15.45 -6.79 39.54
CA GLU A 734 -15.85 -7.71 38.48
C GLU A 734 -17.35 -7.99 38.50
N ALA A 735 -17.94 -8.15 39.69
CA ALA A 735 -19.39 -8.30 39.83
C ALA A 735 -20.13 -7.01 39.41
N GLN A 736 -19.61 -5.84 39.76
CA GLN A 736 -20.17 -4.54 39.36
C GLN A 736 -20.16 -4.35 37.84
N ILE A 737 -19.05 -4.67 37.18
CA ILE A 737 -18.91 -4.59 35.72
C ILE A 737 -19.90 -5.56 35.03
N ARG A 738 -20.05 -6.79 35.54
CA ARG A 738 -21.05 -7.74 35.01
C ARG A 738 -22.49 -7.21 35.17
N ALA A 739 -22.83 -6.67 36.33
CA ALA A 739 -24.16 -6.10 36.56
C ALA A 739 -24.46 -4.94 35.60
N ILE A 740 -23.50 -4.04 35.35
CA ILE A 740 -23.66 -2.95 34.38
C ILE A 740 -23.82 -3.50 32.95
N ARG A 741 -23.02 -4.49 32.54
CA ARG A 741 -23.17 -5.15 31.24
C ARG A 741 -24.57 -5.74 31.09
N ASP A 742 -25.03 -6.50 32.07
CA ASP A 742 -26.34 -7.17 32.02
C ASP A 742 -27.46 -6.13 31.90
N HIS A 743 -27.34 -5.03 32.64
CA HIS A 743 -28.27 -3.89 32.52
C HIS A 743 -28.26 -3.30 31.10
N MET A 744 -27.09 -3.07 30.50
CA MET A 744 -26.97 -2.59 29.11
C MET A 744 -27.59 -3.55 28.09
N LEU A 745 -27.53 -4.87 28.33
CA LEU A 745 -28.15 -5.90 27.48
C LEU A 745 -29.70 -5.86 27.53
N THR A 746 -30.30 -5.16 28.49
CA THR A 746 -31.75 -4.91 28.54
C THR A 746 -32.22 -3.78 27.62
N PHE A 747 -31.32 -2.91 27.14
CA PHE A 747 -31.70 -1.72 26.39
C PHE A 747 -32.37 -2.02 25.04
N ARG A 748 -33.21 -1.10 24.55
CA ARG A 748 -33.98 -1.24 23.31
C ARG A 748 -34.06 0.09 22.55
N GLY A 749 -34.46 0.02 21.28
CA GLY A 749 -34.88 1.20 20.51
C GLY A 749 -33.76 1.95 19.77
N GLY A 750 -32.59 1.35 19.59
CA GLY A 750 -31.57 1.87 18.68
C GLY A 750 -32.02 1.85 17.21
N ARG A 751 -31.38 2.65 16.35
CA ARG A 751 -31.66 2.65 14.90
C ARG A 751 -31.28 1.30 14.30
N ARG A 752 -32.26 0.43 14.05
CA ARG A 752 -32.06 -0.85 13.35
C ARG A 752 -32.34 -0.71 11.86
N ARG A 753 -31.68 -1.55 11.05
CA ARG A 753 -32.07 -1.81 9.66
C ARG A 753 -33.43 -2.54 9.71
N ARG A 754 -34.41 -2.11 8.91
CA ARG A 754 -35.65 -2.89 8.74
C ARG A 754 -35.26 -4.25 8.12
N PRO A 755 -35.71 -5.40 8.65
CA PRO A 755 -35.48 -6.67 8.00
C PRO A 755 -36.05 -6.62 6.58
N ARG A 756 -35.34 -7.19 5.61
CA ARG A 756 -35.97 -7.49 4.32
C ARG A 756 -37.11 -8.46 4.60
N CYS A 757 -38.32 -8.16 4.10
CA CYS A 757 -39.29 -9.21 3.86
C CYS A 757 -38.57 -10.25 2.97
N ALA A 758 -38.56 -11.51 3.40
CA ALA A 758 -38.08 -12.59 2.55
C ALA A 758 -38.88 -12.57 1.24
N SER A 759 -38.18 -12.40 0.12
CA SER A 759 -38.70 -12.59 -1.23
C SER A 759 -37.64 -13.31 -2.04
#